data_AF-A0A1E3QHD9-F1
#
_entry.id   AF-A0A1E3QHD9-F1
#
_cell.length_a   1.000
_cell.length_b   1.000
_cell.length_c   1.000
_cell.angle_alpha   90.00
_cell.angle_beta   90.00
_cell.angle_gamma   90.00
#
_symmetry.space_group_name_H-M   'P 1'
#
loop_
_entity.id
_entity.type
_entity.pdbx_description
1 polymer ?
#
loop_
_entity_poly.entity_id
_entity_poly.type
_entity_poly.pdbx_seq_one_letter_code
_entity_poly.pdbx_strand_id
1 'polypeptide(L)'
;MDDHPLPLNSPSSDSSGSDSLSSGYITKYFGFLRPRRHPAQFNQPSGPCHSWLTWIPSLKFRRRLKRTIRLLSLVSIFFVVIFTLGLYWGWLGIDTVITTVSAKDSPSSESEQHVDLRSQERAKFQAQLNLTRQLAAHESPLSLLRYCSNSRNKPSSANYLVSAAVDEGTLARMDFGRSPKAPRYNPNILPFPKGYKHPYIGFARQSPQKLLFHHEIVWCEMDWAESPVIGRKMLACVEKETLVNLDEWATKAGLCKRHKYLALKQGHTDPRVLFSPLGEPLMVVGTNGLSNCMNQFVIDLRAVIPGLNWKMKLHGVPIRFKELTELPRPQYNEVEKNWFLMWDESNVEYVQHETEQRSISAVSLPPEKQVNIATPGIQKCVSSLKKRLGRKQQANDIHQATNSLRVTLCDFPCIPTIHNTVIIELMHMKYQNRLELFYRRYAIVMNATAPFDIIGRTGNLMYAGTDENVMLYTVSITWDHEHYQQHEDWNETVHGGHWFFEEVEERERKMAHVMSENTNGEDEDETETGEKRQRTLLHKRATPADDMDTSVASQSVANALSISAVTVSTLSTASLSTSLATSSATVITSSASSQSSQSSATPAPESTAADSPLQPLMAKRPTEGQSFTQNPLVNKYYHGWLDDMIMVNLGINDEDAGVLHIRARDMLECIHVCNE
;
A
#
# COMPACT_ATOMS: atom_id res chain seq x y z
N MET A 1 14.26 -45.33 43.91
CA MET A 1 15.34 -44.92 42.98
C MET A 1 14.89 -43.72 42.15
N ASP A 2 14.71 -42.51 42.67
CA ASP A 2 14.50 -41.94 44.04
C ASP A 2 14.05 -40.47 43.80
N ASP A 3 13.30 -39.76 44.65
CA ASP A 3 12.22 -40.18 45.56
C ASP A 3 11.26 -38.99 45.85
N HIS A 4 10.11 -39.34 46.42
CA HIS A 4 8.96 -38.58 46.95
C HIS A 4 9.23 -37.36 47.92
N PRO A 5 8.22 -36.65 48.51
CA PRO A 5 6.74 -36.80 48.46
C PRO A 5 5.88 -35.50 48.34
N LEU A 6 4.54 -35.70 48.31
CA LEU A 6 3.44 -34.76 48.63
C LEU A 6 3.30 -34.54 50.18
N PRO A 7 2.44 -33.66 50.74
CA PRO A 7 1.00 -33.99 50.92
C PRO A 7 -0.04 -32.83 50.94
N LEU A 8 -1.24 -33.17 50.43
CA LEU A 8 -2.61 -32.92 50.94
C LEU A 8 -2.87 -31.93 52.10
N ASN A 9 -3.97 -31.16 51.99
CA ASN A 9 -5.18 -31.46 52.78
C ASN A 9 -6.46 -30.71 52.34
N SER A 10 -7.58 -31.42 52.40
CA SER A 10 -8.95 -30.86 52.45
C SER A 10 -9.88 -31.83 53.19
N PRO A 11 -10.77 -31.29 54.04
CA PRO A 11 -12.20 -31.65 54.08
C PRO A 11 -13.05 -30.36 53.90
N SER A 12 -14.25 -30.30 53.29
CA SER A 12 -15.50 -31.06 53.49
C SER A 12 -16.13 -30.83 54.88
N SER A 13 -17.44 -30.64 55.04
CA SER A 13 -18.58 -30.82 54.11
C SER A 13 -19.80 -29.95 54.50
N ASP A 14 -20.85 -29.98 53.65
CA ASP A 14 -22.29 -29.76 53.97
C ASP A 14 -22.75 -28.37 54.48
N SER A 15 -23.99 -27.89 54.26
CA SER A 15 -25.08 -28.17 53.28
C SER A 15 -26.09 -26.98 53.38
N SER A 16 -27.29 -26.89 52.78
CA SER A 16 -28.15 -27.81 51.99
C SER A 16 -29.17 -27.03 51.14
N GLY A 17 -29.52 -27.56 49.96
CA GLY A 17 -30.74 -27.23 49.20
C GLY A 17 -30.66 -26.07 48.20
N SER A 18 -31.46 -26.02 47.14
CA SER A 18 -32.10 -27.01 46.25
C SER A 18 -32.97 -26.20 45.26
N ASP A 19 -33.28 -26.80 44.11
CA ASP A 19 -34.33 -26.38 43.17
C ASP A 19 -34.17 -25.03 42.42
N SER A 20 -34.80 -24.82 41.26
CA SER A 20 -34.94 -25.67 40.06
C SER A 20 -35.43 -24.79 38.89
N LEU A 21 -35.26 -25.25 37.63
CA LEU A 21 -35.84 -24.64 36.41
C LEU A 21 -35.35 -23.21 36.07
N SER A 22 -35.54 -22.65 34.85
CA SER A 22 -35.44 -23.24 33.51
C SER A 22 -35.35 -22.14 32.44
N SER A 23 -34.64 -22.39 31.34
CA SER A 23 -34.92 -21.86 29.99
C SER A 23 -35.28 -20.36 29.82
N GLY A 24 -34.26 -19.49 29.78
CA GLY A 24 -33.97 -18.54 28.68
C GLY A 24 -34.97 -17.44 28.27
N TYR A 25 -34.42 -16.34 27.74
CA TYR A 25 -35.16 -15.39 26.89
C TYR A 25 -34.29 -14.86 25.76
N ILE A 26 -34.87 -14.74 24.55
CA ILE A 26 -34.24 -14.18 23.35
C ILE A 26 -35.01 -12.95 22.88
N THR A 27 -34.25 -11.89 22.58
CA THR A 27 -34.45 -10.83 21.58
C THR A 27 -35.86 -10.60 20.99
N LYS A 28 -36.41 -9.38 21.15
CA LYS A 28 -36.89 -8.54 20.03
C LYS A 28 -37.39 -7.15 20.46
N TYR A 29 -37.01 -6.14 19.68
CA TYR A 29 -37.76 -4.90 19.49
C TYR A 29 -37.86 -4.61 17.98
N PHE A 30 -39.04 -4.83 17.40
CA PHE A 30 -39.46 -4.27 16.11
C PHE A 30 -40.96 -4.53 15.94
N GLY A 31 -41.75 -3.47 15.69
CA GLY A 31 -43.19 -3.56 15.50
C GLY A 31 -43.81 -2.21 15.22
N PHE A 32 -44.51 -2.08 14.10
CA PHE A 32 -45.11 -0.83 13.63
C PHE A 32 -46.57 -1.07 13.23
N LEU A 33 -47.39 -0.01 13.29
CA LEU A 33 -48.75 0.15 12.73
C LEU A 33 -49.99 -0.38 13.51
N ARG A 34 -50.87 0.61 13.79
CA ARG A 34 -52.36 0.63 13.66
C ARG A 34 -53.26 0.22 14.87
N PRO A 35 -54.50 0.77 14.96
CA PRO A 35 -54.96 1.37 16.23
C PRO A 35 -56.44 1.12 16.66
N ARG A 36 -56.81 1.52 17.90
CA ARG A 36 -58.09 2.23 18.23
C ARG A 36 -58.25 2.63 19.72
N ARG A 37 -58.84 3.83 19.93
CA ARG A 37 -59.77 4.27 21.02
C ARG A 37 -59.39 4.17 22.53
N HIS A 38 -59.19 5.35 23.15
CA HIS A 38 -59.92 5.97 24.30
C HIS A 38 -60.69 5.11 25.36
N PRO A 39 -60.96 5.65 26.58
CA PRO A 39 -60.19 6.64 27.38
C PRO A 39 -60.22 6.45 28.93
N ALA A 40 -59.24 7.05 29.64
CA ALA A 40 -59.31 7.56 31.03
C ALA A 40 -58.08 8.47 31.23
N GLN A 41 -58.08 9.75 31.65
CA GLN A 41 -58.93 10.64 32.46
C GLN A 41 -58.55 10.70 33.96
N PHE A 42 -58.16 11.91 34.41
CA PHE A 42 -57.69 12.31 35.76
C PHE A 42 -56.34 11.68 36.22
N ASN A 43 -55.49 12.36 37.02
CA ASN A 43 -55.58 13.72 37.58
C ASN A 43 -54.19 14.39 37.72
N GLN A 44 -54.15 15.73 37.79
CA GLN A 44 -53.00 16.46 38.36
C GLN A 44 -53.17 16.63 39.89
N PRO A 45 -52.12 17.00 40.62
CA PRO A 45 -52.02 18.41 41.04
C PRO A 45 -50.60 19.02 40.92
N SER A 46 -50.49 20.30 41.25
CA SER A 46 -49.33 21.19 41.04
C SER A 46 -48.45 21.41 42.28
N GLY A 47 -47.20 21.86 42.08
CA GLY A 47 -46.29 22.29 43.15
C GLY A 47 -44.94 22.83 42.61
N PRO A 48 -44.56 24.11 42.85
CA PRO A 48 -43.37 24.72 42.24
C PRO A 48 -42.24 25.12 43.22
N CYS A 49 -40.97 24.89 42.85
CA CYS A 49 -39.72 25.57 43.23
C CYS A 49 -38.52 24.79 42.62
N HIS A 50 -37.30 25.29 42.43
CA HIS A 50 -36.67 26.57 42.84
C HIS A 50 -35.66 27.01 41.74
N SER A 51 -35.37 28.31 41.61
CA SER A 51 -34.34 28.83 40.69
C SER A 51 -32.95 28.92 41.33
N TRP A 52 -31.89 28.55 40.60
CA TRP A 52 -30.47 28.68 40.99
C TRP A 52 -29.59 29.01 39.76
N LEU A 53 -29.27 30.29 39.54
CA LEU A 53 -28.18 30.69 38.63
C LEU A 53 -27.77 32.17 38.82
N THR A 54 -26.68 32.42 39.55
CA THR A 54 -25.78 33.59 39.38
C THR A 54 -24.59 33.49 40.33
N TRP A 55 -23.37 33.52 39.80
CA TRP A 55 -22.13 33.73 40.57
C TRP A 55 -21.27 34.76 39.84
N ILE A 56 -21.12 35.95 40.42
CA ILE A 56 -20.25 37.03 39.89
C ILE A 56 -19.13 37.27 40.91
N PRO A 57 -17.86 37.00 40.58
CA PRO A 57 -16.74 37.20 41.51
C PRO A 57 -16.48 38.71 41.74
N SER A 58 -16.51 39.12 43.01
CA SER A 58 -16.45 40.55 43.39
C SER A 58 -15.16 41.27 42.93
N LEU A 59 -15.25 42.60 42.78
CA LEU A 59 -14.14 43.45 42.33
C LEU A 59 -12.84 43.32 43.17
N LYS A 60 -12.93 42.84 44.42
CA LYS A 60 -11.77 42.61 45.28
C LYS A 60 -10.84 41.52 44.72
N PHE A 61 -11.39 40.49 44.04
CA PHE A 61 -10.59 39.42 43.44
C PHE A 61 -9.75 39.92 42.25
N ARG A 62 -10.37 40.68 41.32
CA ARG A 62 -9.69 41.28 40.15
C ARG A 62 -8.51 42.20 40.55
N ARG A 63 -8.58 42.86 41.71
CA ARG A 63 -7.48 43.70 42.24
C ARG A 63 -6.31 42.89 42.82
N ARG A 64 -6.54 41.71 43.40
CA ARG A 64 -5.46 40.82 43.85
C ARG A 64 -4.73 40.19 42.66
N LEU A 65 -5.46 39.62 41.70
CA LEU A 65 -4.88 38.96 40.52
C LEU A 65 -3.95 39.89 39.70
N LYS A 66 -4.33 41.16 39.51
CA LYS A 66 -3.47 42.16 38.84
C LYS A 66 -2.19 42.53 39.60
N ARG A 67 -2.09 42.29 40.91
CA ARG A 67 -0.81 42.41 41.65
C ARG A 67 0.07 41.18 41.46
N THR A 68 -0.50 39.97 41.52
CA THR A 68 0.27 38.72 41.35
C THR A 68 0.94 38.65 39.97
N ILE A 69 0.21 38.98 38.90
CA ILE A 69 0.74 38.98 37.52
C ILE A 69 1.90 39.97 37.35
N ARG A 70 1.80 41.17 37.96
CA ARG A 70 2.90 42.16 37.92
C ARG A 70 4.14 41.69 38.68
N LEU A 71 3.97 40.96 39.78
CA LEU A 71 5.11 40.43 40.55
C LEU A 71 5.85 39.35 39.75
N LEU A 72 5.12 38.40 39.16
CA LEU A 72 5.67 37.33 38.32
C LEU A 72 6.43 37.90 37.10
N SER A 73 5.86 38.91 36.43
CA SER A 73 6.51 39.56 35.29
C SER A 73 7.85 40.21 35.62
N LEU A 74 8.05 40.73 36.83
CA LEU A 74 9.33 41.31 37.27
C LEU A 74 10.36 40.22 37.60
N VAL A 75 9.93 39.10 38.18
CA VAL A 75 10.79 37.95 38.48
C VAL A 75 11.33 37.32 37.18
N SER A 76 10.50 37.15 36.15
CA SER A 76 10.96 36.62 34.85
C SER A 76 12.02 37.52 34.19
N ILE A 77 11.87 38.85 34.24
CA ILE A 77 12.85 39.80 33.70
C ILE A 77 14.20 39.67 34.44
N PHE A 78 14.17 39.53 35.76
CA PHE A 78 15.38 39.37 36.58
C PHE A 78 16.18 38.11 36.21
N PHE A 79 15.50 36.97 36.01
CA PHE A 79 16.16 35.73 35.58
C PHE A 79 16.78 35.83 34.18
N VAL A 80 16.13 36.50 33.23
CA VAL A 80 16.69 36.70 31.88
C VAL A 80 17.98 37.52 31.93
N VAL A 81 18.03 38.58 32.74
CA VAL A 81 19.24 39.43 32.91
C VAL A 81 20.39 38.65 33.57
N ILE A 82 20.11 37.79 34.56
CA ILE A 82 21.14 36.95 35.16
C ILE A 82 21.68 35.92 34.14
N PHE A 83 20.80 35.31 33.34
CA PHE A 83 21.22 34.29 32.37
C PHE A 83 22.07 34.86 31.23
N THR A 84 21.73 36.04 30.69
CA THR A 84 22.53 36.70 29.65
C THR A 84 23.88 37.18 30.19
N LEU A 85 23.96 37.65 31.44
CA LEU A 85 25.23 37.94 32.09
C LEU A 85 26.06 36.67 32.30
N GLY A 86 25.46 35.57 32.74
CA GLY A 86 26.17 34.29 32.92
C GLY A 86 26.85 33.80 31.63
N LEU A 87 26.14 33.87 30.49
CA LEU A 87 26.70 33.52 29.18
C LEU A 87 27.81 34.48 28.73
N TYR A 88 27.64 35.79 28.95
CA TYR A 88 28.66 36.80 28.59
C TYR A 88 29.98 36.60 29.34
N TRP A 89 29.92 36.26 30.64
CA TRP A 89 31.12 35.99 31.43
C TRP A 89 31.74 34.62 31.13
N GLY A 90 30.93 33.61 30.78
CA GLY A 90 31.45 32.29 30.34
C GLY A 90 32.25 32.36 29.04
N TRP A 91 31.88 33.24 28.11
CA TRP A 91 32.56 33.37 26.81
C TRP A 91 33.94 34.03 26.89
N LEU A 92 34.20 34.84 27.94
CA LEU A 92 35.48 35.50 28.16
C LEU A 92 36.54 34.61 28.85
N GLY A 93 36.23 33.34 29.15
CA GLY A 93 37.05 32.47 30.00
C GLY A 93 37.85 31.36 29.31
N ILE A 94 37.86 31.28 27.98
CA ILE A 94 38.26 30.06 27.24
C ILE A 94 39.61 30.18 26.47
N ASP A 95 40.13 31.39 26.23
CA ASP A 95 41.21 31.64 25.26
C ASP A 95 42.67 31.38 25.74
N THR A 96 42.90 30.72 26.89
CA THR A 96 44.26 30.60 27.46
C THR A 96 44.67 29.21 27.97
N VAL A 97 44.51 28.15 27.16
CA VAL A 97 45.29 26.89 27.32
C VAL A 97 45.68 26.29 25.96
N ILE A 98 46.85 26.68 25.43
CA ILE A 98 47.55 26.03 24.30
C ILE A 98 49.05 25.96 24.66
N THR A 99 49.78 24.97 24.11
CA THR A 99 51.13 24.47 24.49
C THR A 99 51.12 23.59 25.75
N THR A 100 51.87 22.48 25.84
CA THR A 100 52.73 21.75 24.87
C THR A 100 52.88 20.30 25.32
N VAL A 101 52.85 19.33 24.40
CA VAL A 101 53.34 17.95 24.63
C VAL A 101 54.18 17.52 23.43
N SER A 102 55.30 16.84 23.69
CA SER A 102 56.29 16.45 22.68
C SER A 102 55.90 15.18 21.93
N ALA A 103 56.27 15.09 20.65
CA ALA A 103 56.24 13.85 19.89
C ALA A 103 57.27 12.85 20.41
N LYS A 104 56.97 11.55 20.28
CA LYS A 104 57.98 10.48 20.35
C LYS A 104 57.50 9.24 19.58
N ASP A 105 57.99 9.09 18.37
CA ASP A 105 57.53 8.05 17.44
C ASP A 105 57.96 6.63 17.85
N SER A 106 57.04 5.67 17.66
CA SER A 106 57.26 4.22 17.74
C SER A 106 56.40 3.51 16.68
N PRO A 107 56.85 3.40 15.42
CA PRO A 107 56.06 2.81 14.34
C PRO A 107 56.23 1.28 14.26
N SER A 108 55.18 0.51 14.59
CA SER A 108 55.05 -0.89 14.14
C SER A 108 53.66 -1.53 14.29
N SER A 109 52.88 -1.24 15.35
CA SER A 109 51.69 -2.05 15.68
C SER A 109 50.40 -1.66 14.96
N GLU A 110 50.16 -0.37 14.69
CA GLU A 110 48.88 0.07 14.11
C GLU A 110 48.68 -0.43 12.67
N SER A 111 49.75 -0.60 11.89
CA SER A 111 49.64 -1.04 10.49
C SER A 111 49.07 -2.45 10.34
N GLU A 112 49.46 -3.40 11.19
CA GLU A 112 48.88 -4.76 11.14
C GLU A 112 47.42 -4.74 11.59
N GLN A 113 47.11 -3.98 12.65
CA GLN A 113 45.74 -3.88 13.19
C GLN A 113 44.78 -3.19 12.20
N HIS A 114 45.24 -2.18 11.47
CA HIS A 114 44.46 -1.53 10.40
C HIS A 114 44.32 -2.39 9.14
N VAL A 115 45.33 -3.21 8.82
CA VAL A 115 45.26 -4.19 7.72
C VAL A 115 44.24 -5.29 8.04
N ASP A 116 44.21 -5.82 9.26
CA ASP A 116 43.23 -6.86 9.61
C ASP A 116 41.79 -6.33 9.73
N LEU A 117 41.60 -5.11 10.25
CA LEU A 117 40.28 -4.45 10.19
C LEU A 117 39.78 -4.32 8.74
N ARG A 118 40.63 -3.86 7.82
CA ARG A 118 40.31 -3.78 6.39
C ARG A 118 40.18 -5.16 5.72
N SER A 119 40.85 -6.20 6.25
CA SER A 119 40.68 -7.60 5.82
C SER A 119 39.26 -8.07 6.16
N GLN A 120 38.81 -7.84 7.39
CA GLN A 120 37.48 -8.20 7.86
C GLN A 120 36.39 -7.37 7.19
N GLU A 121 36.59 -6.08 6.96
CA GLU A 121 35.66 -5.21 6.22
C GLU A 121 35.52 -5.68 4.76
N ARG A 122 36.62 -5.99 4.07
CA ARG A 122 36.58 -6.58 2.73
C ARG A 122 35.94 -7.97 2.72
N ALA A 123 36.17 -8.80 3.74
CA ALA A 123 35.51 -10.10 3.85
C ALA A 123 33.99 -9.98 4.09
N LYS A 124 33.57 -9.06 4.96
CA LYS A 124 32.16 -8.70 5.20
C LYS A 124 31.52 -8.15 3.93
N PHE A 125 32.18 -7.24 3.22
CA PHE A 125 31.69 -6.68 1.96
C PHE A 125 31.66 -7.72 0.82
N GLN A 126 32.67 -8.58 0.70
CA GLN A 126 32.64 -9.68 -0.30
C GLN A 126 31.51 -10.67 0.02
N ALA A 127 31.26 -10.95 1.30
CA ALA A 127 30.10 -11.74 1.74
C ALA A 127 28.77 -11.03 1.47
N GLN A 128 28.68 -9.71 1.70
CA GLN A 128 27.49 -8.92 1.41
C GLN A 128 27.24 -8.73 -0.09
N LEU A 129 28.27 -8.58 -0.91
CA LEU A 129 28.19 -8.51 -2.37
C LEU A 129 27.84 -9.88 -2.97
N ASN A 130 28.42 -10.96 -2.45
CA ASN A 130 28.00 -12.32 -2.79
C ASN A 130 26.57 -12.59 -2.32
N LEU A 131 26.15 -12.07 -1.16
CA LEU A 131 24.76 -12.15 -0.70
C LEU A 131 23.83 -11.34 -1.61
N THR A 132 24.10 -10.07 -1.91
CA THR A 132 23.30 -9.27 -2.85
C THR A 132 23.24 -9.92 -4.24
N ARG A 133 24.33 -10.53 -4.72
CA ARG A 133 24.33 -11.34 -5.95
C ARG A 133 23.52 -12.64 -5.80
N GLN A 134 23.58 -13.32 -4.65
CA GLN A 134 22.74 -14.49 -4.33
C GLN A 134 21.27 -14.12 -4.05
N LEU A 135 20.94 -12.86 -3.75
CA LEU A 135 19.58 -12.35 -3.53
C LEU A 135 18.96 -11.83 -4.84
N ALA A 136 19.75 -11.14 -5.68
CA ALA A 136 19.32 -10.67 -7.00
C ALA A 136 19.33 -11.77 -8.06
N ALA A 137 20.26 -12.74 -7.94
CA ALA A 137 20.24 -14.02 -8.66
C ALA A 137 19.78 -15.18 -7.75
N HIS A 138 18.97 -14.89 -6.72
CA HIS A 138 18.16 -15.94 -6.08
C HIS A 138 17.14 -16.38 -7.13
N GLU A 139 17.03 -17.69 -7.41
CA GLU A 139 16.04 -18.19 -8.39
C GLU A 139 14.58 -17.87 -8.00
N SER A 140 14.36 -17.44 -6.76
CA SER A 140 13.12 -16.82 -6.31
C SER A 140 13.38 -15.86 -5.14
N PRO A 141 13.45 -14.52 -5.34
CA PRO A 141 13.60 -13.57 -4.23
C PRO A 141 12.38 -13.59 -3.29
N LEU A 142 11.21 -14.01 -3.79
CA LEU A 142 10.02 -14.32 -2.98
C LEU A 142 10.26 -15.44 -1.95
N SER A 143 11.26 -16.31 -2.11
CA SER A 143 11.51 -17.38 -1.13
C SER A 143 11.98 -16.87 0.23
N LEU A 144 12.61 -15.68 0.27
CA LEU A 144 12.97 -14.97 1.49
C LEU A 144 11.74 -14.70 2.38
N LEU A 145 10.58 -14.51 1.73
CA LEU A 145 9.30 -14.21 2.36
C LEU A 145 8.32 -15.41 2.39
N ARG A 146 8.73 -16.59 1.92
CA ARG A 146 8.02 -17.85 2.22
C ARG A 146 8.17 -18.25 3.68
N TYR A 147 9.24 -17.80 4.33
CA TYR A 147 9.46 -18.00 5.76
C TYR A 147 8.47 -17.16 6.58
N CYS A 148 8.17 -17.65 7.78
CA CYS A 148 7.36 -16.99 8.79
C CYS A 148 8.26 -16.80 10.02
N SER A 149 8.68 -15.57 10.34
CA SER A 149 9.51 -15.31 11.52
C SER A 149 8.69 -15.45 12.80
N ASN A 150 7.44 -15.00 12.76
CA ASN A 150 6.46 -15.23 13.81
C ASN A 150 5.97 -16.69 13.75
N SER A 151 6.34 -17.51 14.73
CA SER A 151 5.98 -18.93 14.83
C SER A 151 4.47 -19.22 14.97
N ARG A 152 3.64 -18.20 15.18
CA ARG A 152 2.17 -18.28 15.11
C ARG A 152 1.65 -18.20 13.67
N ASN A 153 2.38 -17.52 12.78
CA ASN A 153 2.05 -17.45 11.37
C ASN A 153 2.44 -18.77 10.69
N LYS A 154 1.58 -19.24 9.79
CA LYS A 154 1.76 -20.42 8.93
C LYS A 154 1.12 -20.10 7.59
N PRO A 155 1.54 -20.71 6.47
CA PRO A 155 0.89 -20.48 5.17
C PRO A 155 -0.63 -20.74 5.18
N SER A 156 -1.13 -21.64 6.03
CA SER A 156 -2.57 -21.91 6.18
C SER A 156 -3.31 -21.03 7.21
N SER A 157 -2.63 -20.11 7.90
CA SER A 157 -3.21 -19.28 8.97
C SER A 157 -3.45 -17.82 8.56
N ALA A 158 -3.79 -17.00 9.54
CA ALA A 158 -3.64 -15.56 9.45
C ALA A 158 -2.19 -15.15 9.74
N ASN A 159 -1.77 -14.01 9.16
CA ASN A 159 -0.62 -13.23 9.63
C ASN A 159 -1.17 -12.22 10.66
N TYR A 160 -0.67 -12.25 11.90
CA TYR A 160 -1.09 -11.29 12.92
C TYR A 160 -0.16 -10.08 12.96
N LEU A 161 -0.68 -8.91 12.57
CA LEU A 161 0.07 -7.67 12.48
C LEU A 161 -0.10 -6.84 13.76
N VAL A 162 1.01 -6.37 14.31
CA VAL A 162 1.11 -5.65 15.59
C VAL A 162 1.57 -4.22 15.29
N SER A 163 0.88 -3.23 15.85
CA SER A 163 1.18 -1.81 15.58
C SER A 163 2.40 -1.34 16.37
N ALA A 164 3.44 -0.85 15.69
CA ALA A 164 4.62 -0.26 16.32
C ALA A 164 4.38 1.16 16.87
N ALA A 165 3.32 1.85 16.41
CA ALA A 165 3.04 3.23 16.83
C ALA A 165 2.34 3.34 18.20
N VAL A 166 1.89 2.23 18.80
CA VAL A 166 1.18 2.20 20.10
C VAL A 166 1.78 1.09 20.96
N ASP A 167 2.20 1.42 22.17
CA ASP A 167 2.92 0.55 23.11
C ASP A 167 2.18 -0.77 23.44
N GLU A 168 0.85 -0.74 23.34
CA GLU A 168 -0.05 -1.89 23.49
C GLU A 168 0.01 -2.88 22.30
N GLY A 169 0.73 -2.55 21.23
CA GLY A 169 0.83 -3.32 20.00
C GLY A 169 -0.41 -3.30 19.10
N THR A 170 -1.38 -2.41 19.35
CA THR A 170 -2.75 -2.50 18.79
C THR A 170 -3.15 -1.32 17.91
N LEU A 171 -4.23 -1.47 17.15
CA LEU A 171 -4.83 -0.44 16.28
C LEU A 171 -5.05 0.90 16.99
N ALA A 172 -4.42 1.96 16.50
CA ALA A 172 -4.75 3.34 16.90
C ALA A 172 -6.08 3.76 16.26
N ARG A 173 -6.92 4.50 16.99
CA ARG A 173 -8.12 5.14 16.42
C ARG A 173 -7.73 6.47 15.76
N MET A 174 -8.48 6.88 14.74
CA MET A 174 -8.33 8.18 14.08
C MET A 174 -9.55 9.07 14.40
N ASP A 175 -9.38 10.10 15.23
CA ASP A 175 -10.45 11.05 15.55
C ASP A 175 -10.43 12.25 14.59
N PHE A 176 -11.37 12.23 13.64
CA PHE A 176 -11.61 13.29 12.67
C PHE A 176 -12.52 14.43 13.19
N GLY A 177 -12.63 14.55 14.51
CA GLY A 177 -13.62 15.38 15.18
C GLY A 177 -14.97 14.65 15.25
N ARG A 178 -15.32 14.13 16.44
CA ARG A 178 -16.61 13.46 16.68
C ARG A 178 -17.81 14.37 16.41
N SER A 179 -18.38 14.23 15.21
CA SER A 179 -19.72 14.75 14.86
C SER A 179 -20.76 13.64 15.00
N PRO A 180 -21.67 13.68 16.00
CA PRO A 180 -22.78 12.73 16.12
C PRO A 180 -23.79 12.80 14.95
N LYS A 181 -23.58 13.72 14.00
CA LYS A 181 -24.45 13.99 12.86
C LYS A 181 -23.85 13.62 11.50
N ALA A 182 -22.59 13.19 11.49
CA ALA A 182 -21.89 12.71 10.31
C ALA A 182 -20.69 11.84 10.75
N PRO A 183 -20.77 10.49 10.67
CA PRO A 183 -19.64 9.62 10.97
C PRO A 183 -18.44 9.90 10.05
N ARG A 184 -17.27 9.38 10.44
CA ARG A 184 -15.98 9.63 9.78
C ARG A 184 -15.34 8.27 9.46
N TYR A 185 -15.36 7.88 8.19
CA TYR A 185 -15.00 6.54 7.73
C TYR A 185 -14.25 6.62 6.39
N ASN A 186 -13.83 5.49 5.82
CA ASN A 186 -12.86 5.45 4.72
C ASN A 186 -11.63 6.37 4.95
N PRO A 187 -10.89 6.24 6.08
CA PRO A 187 -9.76 7.11 6.32
C PRO A 187 -8.63 6.92 5.31
N ASN A 188 -7.93 8.01 5.00
CA ASN A 188 -6.62 8.01 4.35
C ASN A 188 -5.68 8.95 5.10
N ILE A 189 -4.38 8.79 4.86
CA ILE A 189 -3.34 9.63 5.45
C ILE A 189 -2.17 9.81 4.49
N LEU A 190 -1.45 10.92 4.61
CA LEU A 190 -0.09 11.10 4.10
C LEU A 190 0.78 11.73 5.20
N PRO A 191 2.07 11.35 5.32
CA PRO A 191 3.02 12.11 6.12
C PRO A 191 3.27 13.49 5.52
N PHE A 192 3.52 14.46 6.39
CA PHE A 192 4.20 15.70 6.03
C PHE A 192 5.72 15.52 6.12
N PRO A 193 6.51 16.31 5.39
CA PRO A 193 7.96 16.28 5.49
C PRO A 193 8.48 16.58 6.90
N LYS A 194 9.51 15.85 7.32
CA LYS A 194 10.16 15.95 8.63
C LYS A 194 10.45 17.41 9.00
N GLY A 195 10.11 17.76 10.24
CA GLY A 195 10.21 19.12 10.78
C GLY A 195 9.05 20.06 10.45
N TYR A 196 8.02 19.62 9.72
CA TYR A 196 6.73 20.33 9.75
C TYR A 196 6.06 20.18 11.13
N LYS A 197 5.16 21.11 11.49
CA LYS A 197 4.61 21.24 12.85
C LYS A 197 3.77 20.02 13.29
N HIS A 198 3.12 19.35 12.35
CA HIS A 198 2.27 18.18 12.60
C HIS A 198 2.68 17.05 11.65
N PRO A 199 2.69 15.80 12.11
CA PRO A 199 3.27 14.71 11.33
C PRO A 199 2.46 14.31 10.09
N TYR A 200 1.12 14.50 10.07
CA TYR A 200 0.31 13.99 8.96
C TYR A 200 -0.81 14.92 8.49
N ILE A 201 -1.28 14.69 7.27
CA ILE A 201 -2.59 15.15 6.78
C ILE A 201 -3.51 13.93 6.64
N GLY A 202 -4.65 13.98 7.32
CA GLY A 202 -5.67 12.94 7.27
C GLY A 202 -6.85 13.33 6.40
N PHE A 203 -7.53 12.32 5.83
CA PHE A 203 -8.76 12.45 5.06
C PHE A 203 -9.79 11.43 5.53
N ALA A 204 -11.08 11.79 5.52
CA ALA A 204 -12.17 10.86 5.77
C ALA A 204 -13.40 11.18 4.90
N ARG A 205 -14.12 10.13 4.50
CA ARG A 205 -15.47 10.24 3.97
C ARG A 205 -16.47 10.46 5.11
N GLN A 206 -17.52 11.22 4.81
CA GLN A 206 -18.68 11.40 5.67
C GLN A 206 -19.99 11.40 4.87
N SER A 207 -21.11 11.18 5.57
CA SER A 207 -22.47 11.33 5.04
C SER A 207 -23.28 12.25 5.94
N PRO A 208 -23.61 13.49 5.54
CA PRO A 208 -24.41 14.39 6.35
C PRO A 208 -25.85 13.86 6.53
N GLN A 209 -26.28 13.62 7.78
CA GLN A 209 -27.58 12.99 8.11
C GLN A 209 -28.85 13.65 7.50
N LYS A 210 -28.75 14.86 6.94
CA LYS A 210 -29.86 15.57 6.29
C LYS A 210 -29.98 15.32 4.78
N LEU A 211 -28.96 14.74 4.15
CA LEU A 211 -28.86 14.60 2.70
C LEU A 211 -28.70 13.11 2.35
N LEU A 212 -29.78 12.49 1.84
CA LEU A 212 -29.75 11.10 1.41
C LEU A 212 -28.87 10.95 0.17
N PHE A 213 -28.01 9.94 0.15
CA PHE A 213 -27.05 9.62 -0.92
C PHE A 213 -26.00 10.71 -1.23
N HIS A 214 -25.87 11.73 -0.39
CA HIS A 214 -24.80 12.72 -0.47
C HIS A 214 -23.58 12.31 0.35
N HIS A 215 -22.39 12.50 -0.21
CA HIS A 215 -21.13 12.09 0.41
C HIS A 215 -20.06 13.17 0.27
N GLU A 216 -19.44 13.52 1.38
CA GLU A 216 -18.45 14.59 1.47
C GLU A 216 -17.11 14.02 1.92
N ILE A 217 -16.01 14.62 1.47
CA ILE A 217 -14.65 14.28 1.93
C ILE A 217 -14.16 15.44 2.78
N VAL A 218 -13.73 15.15 4.01
CA VAL A 218 -13.09 16.11 4.91
C VAL A 218 -11.61 15.80 5.05
N TRP A 219 -10.82 16.83 5.35
CA TRP A 219 -9.40 16.74 5.65
C TRP A 219 -9.03 17.56 6.88
N CYS A 220 -7.92 17.21 7.52
CA CYS A 220 -7.33 17.98 8.62
C CYS A 220 -5.82 17.67 8.76
N GLU A 221 -5.08 18.55 9.42
CA GLU A 221 -3.75 18.22 9.92
C GLU A 221 -3.90 17.40 11.21
N MET A 222 -3.16 16.30 11.30
CA MET A 222 -3.29 15.31 12.37
C MET A 222 -1.98 15.12 13.13
N ASP A 223 -2.12 14.85 14.43
CA ASP A 223 -1.03 14.63 15.37
C ASP A 223 -1.38 13.50 16.35
N TRP A 224 -0.39 13.01 17.10
CA TRP A 224 -0.60 12.00 18.13
C TRP A 224 -1.18 12.63 19.40
N ALA A 225 -2.25 12.04 19.91
CA ALA A 225 -2.95 12.47 21.12
C ALA A 225 -3.31 11.28 22.00
N GLU A 226 -3.64 11.54 23.27
CA GLU A 226 -4.21 10.56 24.19
C GLU A 226 -5.74 10.67 24.23
N SER A 227 -6.43 9.54 24.33
CA SER A 227 -7.88 9.50 24.47
C SER A 227 -8.31 10.03 25.85
N PRO A 228 -9.10 11.12 25.95
CA PRO A 228 -9.38 11.80 27.24
C PRO A 228 -10.10 10.97 28.31
N VAL A 229 -10.57 9.76 27.97
CA VAL A 229 -11.30 8.86 28.87
C VAL A 229 -10.43 7.70 29.36
N ILE A 230 -9.42 7.29 28.60
CA ILE A 230 -8.65 6.04 28.83
C ILE A 230 -7.14 6.18 28.63
N GLY A 231 -6.59 7.36 28.33
CA GLY A 231 -5.16 7.60 28.09
C GLY A 231 -4.58 6.99 26.80
N ARG A 232 -5.30 6.06 26.18
CA ARG A 232 -4.86 5.32 24.98
C ARG A 232 -4.48 6.23 23.82
N LYS A 233 -3.31 5.99 23.24
CA LYS A 233 -2.77 6.73 22.09
C LYS A 233 -3.68 6.59 20.85
N MET A 234 -3.94 7.71 20.21
CA MET A 234 -4.79 7.86 19.03
C MET A 234 -4.22 8.96 18.13
N LEU A 235 -4.58 8.93 16.85
CA LEU A 235 -4.26 10.02 15.94
C LEU A 235 -5.47 10.94 15.83
N ALA A 236 -5.31 12.25 16.01
CA ALA A 236 -6.42 13.20 16.06
C ALA A 236 -6.19 14.41 15.16
N CYS A 237 -7.26 14.97 14.59
CA CYS A 237 -7.21 16.30 13.99
C CYS A 237 -6.79 17.34 15.05
N VAL A 238 -5.81 18.18 14.72
CA VAL A 238 -5.34 19.27 15.60
C VAL A 238 -6.28 20.46 15.57
N GLU A 239 -6.81 20.76 14.38
CA GLU A 239 -7.80 21.81 14.13
C GLU A 239 -9.08 21.19 13.59
N LYS A 240 -10.16 21.98 13.48
CA LYS A 240 -11.43 21.47 12.95
C LYS A 240 -11.25 20.99 11.50
N GLU A 241 -11.90 19.89 11.17
CA GLU A 241 -11.91 19.32 9.84
C GLU A 241 -12.56 20.25 8.80
N THR A 242 -11.96 20.32 7.61
CA THR A 242 -12.36 21.17 6.49
C THR A 242 -12.82 20.30 5.32
N LEU A 243 -13.85 20.75 4.59
CA LEU A 243 -14.34 20.07 3.38
C LEU A 243 -13.27 20.17 2.26
N VAL A 244 -12.98 19.07 1.58
CA VAL A 244 -12.25 19.12 0.30
C VAL A 244 -13.26 19.60 -0.76
N ASN A 245 -13.07 20.79 -1.29
CA ASN A 245 -13.94 21.32 -2.34
C ASN A 245 -13.57 20.67 -3.68
N LEU A 246 -14.52 19.93 -4.26
CA LEU A 246 -14.38 19.20 -5.52
C LEU A 246 -15.62 19.48 -6.38
N ASP A 247 -15.47 19.57 -7.69
CA ASP A 247 -16.61 19.74 -8.60
C ASP A 247 -17.52 18.50 -8.58
N GLU A 248 -18.83 18.75 -8.57
CA GLU A 248 -19.87 17.71 -8.62
C GLU A 248 -20.55 17.66 -9.99
N TRP A 249 -20.83 16.46 -10.48
CA TRP A 249 -21.56 16.25 -11.73
C TRP A 249 -22.82 15.41 -11.51
N ALA A 250 -23.88 15.74 -12.25
CA ALA A 250 -25.06 14.90 -12.36
C ALA A 250 -24.91 13.93 -13.53
N THR A 251 -25.08 12.62 -13.27
CA THR A 251 -25.09 11.60 -14.31
C THR A 251 -26.15 11.90 -15.38
N LYS A 252 -25.80 11.80 -16.67
CA LYS A 252 -26.74 11.95 -17.78
C LYS A 252 -27.87 10.90 -17.69
N ALA A 253 -29.11 11.33 -17.93
CA ALA A 253 -30.28 10.47 -17.84
C ALA A 253 -30.14 9.19 -18.70
N GLY A 254 -30.43 8.03 -18.10
CA GLY A 254 -30.37 6.73 -18.78
C GLY A 254 -29.02 5.98 -18.70
N LEU A 255 -27.95 6.58 -18.16
CA LEU A 255 -26.69 5.86 -17.94
C LEU A 255 -26.78 4.83 -16.79
N CYS A 256 -27.45 5.18 -15.68
CA CYS A 256 -27.73 4.27 -14.57
C CYS A 256 -28.90 3.31 -14.91
N LYS A 257 -28.61 2.24 -15.65
CA LYS A 257 -29.60 1.28 -16.18
C LYS A 257 -30.06 0.27 -15.14
N ARG A 258 -29.12 -0.46 -14.53
CA ARG A 258 -29.36 -1.49 -13.50
C ARG A 258 -29.49 -0.87 -12.11
N HIS A 259 -28.72 0.18 -11.82
CA HIS A 259 -28.61 0.78 -10.50
C HIS A 259 -29.14 2.22 -10.45
N LYS A 260 -30.40 2.40 -10.87
CA LYS A 260 -31.08 3.71 -11.01
C LYS A 260 -30.94 4.67 -9.81
N TYR A 261 -30.85 4.16 -8.58
CA TYR A 261 -30.69 4.97 -7.38
C TYR A 261 -29.33 5.70 -7.31
N LEU A 262 -28.30 5.24 -8.03
CA LEU A 262 -27.01 5.91 -8.11
C LEU A 262 -27.10 7.23 -8.89
N ALA A 263 -28.13 7.45 -9.72
CA ALA A 263 -28.40 8.75 -10.33
C ALA A 263 -28.95 9.80 -9.34
N LEU A 264 -29.25 9.40 -8.10
CA LEU A 264 -29.66 10.29 -6.99
C LEU A 264 -28.50 10.56 -6.03
N LYS A 265 -27.33 9.97 -6.28
CA LYS A 265 -26.12 10.14 -5.47
C LYS A 265 -25.48 11.49 -5.76
N GLN A 266 -24.90 12.10 -4.73
CA GLN A 266 -24.24 13.41 -4.79
C GLN A 266 -22.89 13.35 -4.07
N GLY A 267 -22.01 14.29 -4.42
CA GLY A 267 -20.63 14.35 -3.92
C GLY A 267 -19.75 13.16 -4.28
N HIS A 268 -18.80 12.85 -3.41
CA HIS A 268 -17.61 12.05 -3.73
C HIS A 268 -17.42 10.92 -2.72
N THR A 269 -16.94 9.77 -3.22
CA THR A 269 -16.93 8.53 -2.44
C THR A 269 -15.65 7.73 -2.58
N ASP A 270 -15.37 6.98 -1.52
CA ASP A 270 -14.31 5.97 -1.43
C ASP A 270 -12.95 6.51 -1.90
N PRO A 271 -12.50 7.67 -1.36
CA PRO A 271 -11.24 8.27 -1.76
C PRO A 271 -10.07 7.36 -1.40
N ARG A 272 -9.05 7.40 -2.24
CA ARG A 272 -7.72 6.81 -2.01
C ARG A 272 -6.67 7.87 -2.23
N VAL A 273 -5.99 8.24 -1.15
CA VAL A 273 -4.92 9.22 -1.19
C VAL A 273 -3.57 8.50 -1.14
N LEU A 274 -2.66 8.90 -2.03
CA LEU A 274 -1.32 8.35 -2.17
C LEU A 274 -0.38 9.42 -2.73
N PHE A 275 0.93 9.16 -2.69
CA PHE A 275 1.88 9.91 -3.51
C PHE A 275 2.15 9.19 -4.84
N SER A 276 2.38 9.94 -5.92
CA SER A 276 3.06 9.42 -7.12
C SER A 276 4.57 9.31 -6.90
N PRO A 277 5.33 8.61 -7.77
CA PRO A 277 6.80 8.59 -7.71
C PRO A 277 7.46 9.97 -7.80
N LEU A 278 6.75 10.97 -8.33
CA LEU A 278 7.20 12.37 -8.39
C LEU A 278 6.92 13.16 -7.09
N GLY A 279 6.25 12.55 -6.11
CA GLY A 279 5.80 13.22 -4.88
C GLY A 279 4.51 14.01 -5.02
N GLU A 280 3.73 13.84 -6.09
CA GLU A 280 2.41 14.47 -6.21
C GLU A 280 1.43 13.81 -5.22
N PRO A 281 0.77 14.55 -4.32
CA PRO A 281 -0.24 14.00 -3.40
C PRO A 281 -1.55 13.83 -4.18
N LEU A 282 -1.73 12.64 -4.77
CA LEU A 282 -2.88 12.33 -5.62
C LEU A 282 -4.01 11.72 -4.81
N MET A 283 -5.24 12.05 -5.20
CA MET A 283 -6.45 11.38 -4.72
C MET A 283 -7.21 10.77 -5.88
N VAL A 284 -7.36 9.45 -5.86
CA VAL A 284 -8.35 8.74 -6.69
C VAL A 284 -9.68 8.73 -5.95
N VAL A 285 -10.79 9.04 -6.62
CA VAL A 285 -12.10 9.18 -5.99
C VAL A 285 -13.25 8.82 -6.93
N GLY A 286 -14.29 8.17 -6.39
CA GLY A 286 -15.48 7.79 -7.15
C GLY A 286 -16.60 8.83 -7.06
N THR A 287 -17.10 9.30 -8.19
CA THR A 287 -18.30 10.16 -8.28
C THR A 287 -19.14 9.79 -9.50
N ASN A 288 -20.19 10.57 -9.77
CA ASN A 288 -21.14 10.36 -10.84
C ASN A 288 -20.51 10.72 -12.19
N GLY A 289 -20.55 9.78 -13.15
CA GLY A 289 -19.71 9.84 -14.36
C GLY A 289 -20.27 10.69 -15.51
N LEU A 290 -19.38 11.18 -16.37
CA LEU A 290 -19.76 11.82 -17.64
C LEU A 290 -20.00 10.79 -18.75
N SER A 291 -19.26 9.67 -18.71
CA SER A 291 -19.31 8.56 -19.68
C SER A 291 -20.29 7.45 -19.29
N ASN A 292 -20.48 7.20 -17.99
CA ASN A 292 -21.28 6.10 -17.43
C ASN A 292 -22.07 6.54 -16.17
N CYS A 293 -22.58 5.61 -15.35
CA CYS A 293 -23.35 5.97 -14.16
C CYS A 293 -22.45 6.55 -13.05
N MET A 294 -21.38 5.84 -12.71
CA MET A 294 -20.33 6.28 -11.79
C MET A 294 -18.96 5.95 -12.37
N ASN A 295 -18.03 6.91 -12.32
CA ASN A 295 -16.66 6.69 -12.72
C ASN A 295 -15.66 7.00 -11.59
N GLN A 296 -14.41 6.61 -11.78
CA GLN A 296 -13.29 6.98 -10.91
C GLN A 296 -12.51 8.13 -11.56
N PHE A 297 -12.07 9.07 -10.74
CA PHE A 297 -11.37 10.29 -11.16
C PHE A 297 -10.11 10.47 -10.32
N VAL A 298 -9.12 11.19 -10.85
CA VAL A 298 -7.90 11.59 -10.13
C VAL A 298 -7.79 13.12 -10.04
N ILE A 299 -7.28 13.62 -8.91
CA ILE A 299 -6.94 15.03 -8.70
C ILE A 299 -5.67 15.15 -7.84
N ASP A 300 -4.87 16.19 -8.07
CA ASP A 300 -3.76 16.57 -7.20
C ASP A 300 -4.29 17.42 -6.05
N LEU A 301 -4.07 16.99 -4.82
CA LEU A 301 -4.58 17.65 -3.62
C LEU A 301 -4.03 19.07 -3.43
N ARG A 302 -2.91 19.44 -4.07
CA ARG A 302 -2.37 20.81 -4.07
C ARG A 302 -3.24 21.80 -4.85
N ALA A 303 -4.11 21.32 -5.74
CA ALA A 303 -5.07 22.16 -6.44
C ALA A 303 -6.27 22.56 -5.56
N VAL A 304 -6.65 21.71 -4.59
CA VAL A 304 -7.89 21.85 -3.79
C VAL A 304 -7.66 22.07 -2.28
N ILE A 305 -6.43 21.91 -1.78
CA ILE A 305 -6.07 22.17 -0.38
C ILE A 305 -5.16 23.42 -0.29
N PRO A 306 -5.66 24.55 0.25
CA PRO A 306 -4.90 25.78 0.36
C PRO A 306 -3.56 25.62 1.08
N GLY A 307 -2.48 26.00 0.39
CA GLY A 307 -1.13 26.00 0.94
C GLY A 307 -0.44 24.63 1.04
N LEU A 308 -1.08 23.52 0.63
CA LEU A 308 -0.51 22.17 0.75
C LEU A 308 0.88 22.05 0.10
N ASN A 309 1.07 22.70 -1.06
CA ASN A 309 2.35 22.74 -1.77
C ASN A 309 3.51 23.25 -0.90
N TRP A 310 3.26 24.22 -0.01
CA TRP A 310 4.26 24.76 0.92
C TRP A 310 4.48 23.85 2.13
N LYS A 311 3.40 23.27 2.68
CA LYS A 311 3.47 22.34 3.81
C LYS A 311 4.24 21.05 3.45
N MET A 312 4.06 20.57 2.22
CA MET A 312 4.76 19.39 1.67
C MET A 312 6.08 19.72 0.96
N LYS A 313 6.51 20.99 0.88
CA LYS A 313 7.77 21.43 0.23
C LYS A 313 7.87 21.10 -1.28
N LEU A 314 6.74 20.93 -1.99
CA LEU A 314 6.65 20.35 -3.34
C LEU A 314 6.77 21.35 -4.51
N HIS A 315 7.42 22.50 -4.31
CA HIS A 315 7.40 23.62 -5.27
C HIS A 315 7.96 23.33 -6.67
N GLY A 316 8.94 22.42 -6.77
CA GLY A 316 9.51 21.98 -8.05
C GLY A 316 8.70 20.89 -8.75
N VAL A 317 7.73 20.26 -8.07
CA VAL A 317 6.96 19.14 -8.61
C VAL A 317 5.76 19.70 -9.41
N PRO A 318 5.61 19.38 -10.71
CA PRO A 318 4.50 19.87 -11.52
C PRO A 318 3.15 19.40 -10.96
N ILE A 319 2.08 20.18 -11.20
CA ILE A 319 0.70 19.78 -10.90
C ILE A 319 0.07 19.32 -12.22
N ARG A 320 -0.03 18.01 -12.44
CA ARG A 320 -0.65 17.43 -13.64
C ARG A 320 -2.18 17.47 -13.57
N PHE A 321 -2.75 16.88 -12.53
CA PHE A 321 -4.20 16.77 -12.34
C PHE A 321 -4.77 17.97 -11.57
N LYS A 322 -4.79 19.14 -12.22
CA LYS A 322 -5.30 20.40 -11.65
C LYS A 322 -6.81 20.40 -11.40
N GLU A 323 -7.52 19.63 -12.22
CA GLU A 323 -8.98 19.47 -12.21
C GLU A 323 -9.30 17.98 -12.08
N LEU A 324 -10.52 17.66 -11.65
CA LEU A 324 -10.94 16.29 -11.38
C LEU A 324 -11.03 15.49 -12.69
N THR A 325 -10.03 14.65 -12.96
CA THR A 325 -9.78 14.06 -14.28
C THR A 325 -10.32 12.62 -14.35
N GLU A 326 -11.18 12.30 -15.32
CA GLU A 326 -11.77 10.96 -15.47
C GLU A 326 -10.68 9.94 -15.85
N LEU A 327 -10.52 8.88 -15.05
CA LEU A 327 -9.48 7.87 -15.30
C LEU A 327 -9.84 7.02 -16.53
N PRO A 328 -8.90 6.74 -17.45
CA PRO A 328 -9.25 6.17 -18.74
C PRO A 328 -9.31 4.63 -18.69
N ARG A 329 -10.38 4.04 -19.25
CA ARG A 329 -10.55 2.58 -19.39
C ARG A 329 -10.92 2.22 -20.85
N PRO A 330 -10.44 1.08 -21.40
CA PRO A 330 -10.75 0.66 -22.78
C PRO A 330 -12.26 0.47 -23.05
N GLN A 331 -12.99 -0.02 -22.05
CA GLN A 331 -14.45 -0.16 -22.09
C GLN A 331 -15.00 0.00 -20.67
N TYR A 332 -15.83 1.03 -20.46
CA TYR A 332 -16.45 1.29 -19.16
C TYR A 332 -17.66 0.38 -18.89
N ASN A 333 -17.75 -0.11 -17.66
CA ASN A 333 -18.96 -0.65 -17.05
C ASN A 333 -20.01 0.45 -16.79
N GLU A 334 -21.22 0.05 -16.37
CA GLU A 334 -22.22 0.99 -15.85
C GLU A 334 -21.68 1.74 -14.62
N VAL A 335 -21.06 1.03 -13.68
CA VAL A 335 -20.57 1.54 -12.39
C VAL A 335 -19.13 1.09 -12.23
N GLU A 336 -18.23 2.06 -12.09
CA GLU A 336 -16.81 1.81 -11.80
C GLU A 336 -16.50 2.20 -10.36
N LYS A 337 -15.68 1.38 -9.71
CA LYS A 337 -15.35 1.52 -8.28
C LYS A 337 -14.01 0.85 -7.97
N ASN A 338 -13.32 1.35 -6.95
CA ASN A 338 -12.14 0.74 -6.36
C ASN A 338 -10.92 0.65 -7.30
N TRP A 339 -10.78 1.58 -8.24
CA TRP A 339 -9.55 1.69 -9.03
C TRP A 339 -8.41 2.32 -8.21
N PHE A 340 -7.18 2.14 -8.66
CA PHE A 340 -6.02 2.84 -8.11
C PHE A 340 -4.90 2.97 -9.15
N LEU A 341 -3.96 3.87 -8.88
CA LEU A 341 -2.77 4.08 -9.70
C LEU A 341 -1.60 3.19 -9.26
N MET A 342 -0.78 2.80 -10.23
CA MET A 342 0.47 2.06 -10.08
C MET A 342 1.48 2.53 -11.12
N TRP A 343 2.78 2.35 -10.85
CA TRP A 343 3.86 2.80 -11.73
C TRP A 343 4.93 1.73 -11.94
N ASP A 344 5.30 1.48 -13.19
CA ASP A 344 6.30 0.47 -13.58
C ASP A 344 7.75 0.86 -13.20
N GLU A 345 8.74 0.05 -13.57
CA GLU A 345 10.16 0.30 -13.30
C GLU A 345 10.70 1.59 -13.95
N SER A 346 10.04 2.07 -15.01
CA SER A 346 10.33 3.33 -15.70
C SER A 346 9.49 4.51 -15.17
N ASN A 347 8.67 4.28 -14.14
CA ASN A 347 7.65 5.17 -13.58
C ASN A 347 6.58 5.64 -14.58
N VAL A 348 6.25 4.83 -15.60
CA VAL A 348 5.07 5.04 -16.46
C VAL A 348 3.82 4.76 -15.64
N GLU A 349 2.80 5.61 -15.79
CA GLU A 349 1.59 5.60 -14.96
C GLU A 349 0.46 4.75 -15.55
N TYR A 350 -0.03 3.80 -14.74
CA TYR A 350 -1.11 2.89 -15.08
C TYR A 350 -2.22 2.91 -14.02
N VAL A 351 -3.41 2.50 -14.41
CA VAL A 351 -4.59 2.33 -13.55
C VAL A 351 -5.04 0.87 -13.57
N GLN A 352 -5.22 0.26 -12.39
CA GLN A 352 -5.83 -1.07 -12.26
C GLN A 352 -7.34 -0.95 -12.01
N HIS A 353 -8.11 -1.43 -12.98
CA HIS A 353 -9.58 -1.35 -13.01
C HIS A 353 -10.27 -2.53 -12.33
N GLU A 354 -9.66 -3.72 -12.39
CA GLU A 354 -10.23 -5.00 -11.90
C GLU A 354 -9.12 -5.96 -11.44
N THR A 355 -9.19 -6.53 -10.24
CA THR A 355 -8.30 -7.64 -9.82
C THR A 355 -8.76 -9.00 -10.34
N GLU A 356 -10.07 -9.30 -10.40
CA GLU A 356 -10.56 -10.65 -10.72
C GLU A 356 -10.54 -10.99 -12.21
N GLN A 357 -11.00 -10.07 -13.06
CA GLN A 357 -10.93 -10.25 -14.52
C GLN A 357 -9.62 -9.71 -15.12
N ARG A 358 -8.74 -9.16 -14.27
CA ARG A 358 -7.46 -8.50 -14.59
C ARG A 358 -7.60 -7.47 -15.72
N SER A 359 -7.81 -6.22 -15.32
CA SER A 359 -7.85 -5.08 -16.24
C SER A 359 -6.93 -3.96 -15.75
N ILE A 360 -5.94 -3.61 -16.58
CA ILE A 360 -4.97 -2.53 -16.35
C ILE A 360 -4.77 -1.78 -17.67
N SER A 361 -4.71 -0.45 -17.64
CA SER A 361 -4.34 0.36 -18.81
C SER A 361 -3.51 1.60 -18.44
N ALA A 362 -2.79 2.16 -19.42
CA ALA A 362 -1.90 3.30 -19.21
C ALA A 362 -2.68 4.63 -19.15
N VAL A 363 -2.39 5.49 -18.18
CA VAL A 363 -3.12 6.75 -17.96
C VAL A 363 -2.79 7.80 -19.04
N SER A 364 -1.60 7.74 -19.63
CA SER A 364 -1.13 8.69 -20.65
C SER A 364 -1.73 8.50 -22.05
N LEU A 365 -2.46 7.40 -22.30
CA LEU A 365 -3.06 7.13 -23.60
C LEU A 365 -4.46 7.75 -23.73
N PRO A 366 -4.81 8.39 -24.86
CA PRO A 366 -6.16 8.90 -25.09
C PRO A 366 -7.17 7.73 -25.24
N PRO A 367 -8.48 7.97 -25.01
CA PRO A 367 -9.49 6.90 -24.91
C PRO A 367 -9.53 5.93 -26.10
N GLU A 368 -9.33 6.41 -27.33
CA GLU A 368 -9.34 5.58 -28.54
C GLU A 368 -8.10 4.70 -28.72
N LYS A 369 -7.09 4.86 -27.86
CA LYS A 369 -5.86 4.03 -27.80
C LYS A 369 -5.75 3.24 -26.50
N GLN A 370 -6.77 3.28 -25.64
CA GLN A 370 -6.82 2.51 -24.40
C GLN A 370 -6.91 1.01 -24.71
N VAL A 371 -5.95 0.24 -24.20
CA VAL A 371 -5.89 -1.22 -24.30
C VAL A 371 -5.75 -1.84 -22.91
N ASN A 372 -6.35 -3.01 -22.68
CA ASN A 372 -6.05 -3.78 -21.49
C ASN A 372 -4.70 -4.47 -21.68
N ILE A 373 -3.70 -4.09 -20.88
CA ILE A 373 -2.36 -4.70 -20.92
C ILE A 373 -2.22 -5.91 -19.98
N ALA A 374 -3.17 -6.11 -19.06
CA ALA A 374 -3.04 -7.15 -18.03
C ALA A 374 -3.18 -8.56 -18.62
N THR A 375 -2.32 -9.47 -18.18
CA THR A 375 -2.42 -10.91 -18.48
C THR A 375 -3.83 -11.44 -18.14
N PRO A 376 -4.56 -12.04 -19.10
CA PRO A 376 -5.95 -12.42 -18.90
C PRO A 376 -6.15 -13.50 -17.82
N GLY A 377 -7.15 -13.29 -16.97
CA GLY A 377 -7.54 -14.24 -15.92
C GLY A 377 -6.85 -14.02 -14.58
N ILE A 378 -7.20 -14.83 -13.59
CA ILE A 378 -6.78 -14.69 -12.19
C ILE A 378 -5.96 -15.88 -11.72
N GLN A 379 -4.79 -15.58 -11.17
CA GLN A 379 -3.82 -16.57 -10.71
C GLN A 379 -4.38 -17.51 -9.63
N LYS A 380 -4.01 -18.79 -9.73
CA LYS A 380 -4.48 -19.93 -8.91
C LYS A 380 -4.42 -19.65 -7.39
N CYS A 381 -3.35 -18.99 -6.94
CA CYS A 381 -3.14 -18.53 -5.57
C CYS A 381 -4.27 -17.62 -5.04
N VAL A 382 -4.86 -16.76 -5.87
CA VAL A 382 -5.92 -15.81 -5.49
C VAL A 382 -7.31 -16.38 -5.80
N SER A 383 -7.50 -17.01 -6.96
CA SER A 383 -8.81 -17.58 -7.34
C SER A 383 -9.26 -18.72 -6.42
N SER A 384 -8.33 -19.48 -5.84
CA SER A 384 -8.61 -20.48 -4.79
C SER A 384 -9.14 -19.92 -3.47
N LEU A 385 -9.13 -18.59 -3.26
CA LEU A 385 -9.78 -17.93 -2.12
C LEU A 385 -11.31 -17.82 -2.30
N LYS A 386 -11.83 -17.86 -3.54
CA LYS A 386 -13.28 -17.93 -3.78
C LYS A 386 -13.81 -19.30 -3.37
N LYS A 387 -15.00 -19.31 -2.74
CA LYS A 387 -15.60 -20.53 -2.20
C LYS A 387 -17.00 -20.71 -2.77
N ARG A 388 -17.34 -21.95 -3.14
CA ARG A 388 -18.71 -22.26 -3.58
C ARG A 388 -19.66 -22.28 -2.38
N LEU A 389 -20.25 -21.13 -2.07
CA LEU A 389 -21.19 -21.00 -0.95
C LEU A 389 -22.54 -21.64 -1.31
N GLY A 390 -23.05 -22.50 -0.41
CA GLY A 390 -24.21 -23.37 -0.69
C GLY A 390 -25.58 -22.68 -0.66
N ARG A 391 -25.65 -21.38 -0.37
CA ARG A 391 -26.91 -20.63 -0.22
C ARG A 391 -26.93 -19.44 -1.19
N LYS A 392 -28.03 -19.27 -1.95
CA LYS A 392 -28.23 -18.17 -2.92
C LYS A 392 -28.14 -16.74 -2.34
N GLN A 393 -28.05 -16.59 -1.01
CA GLN A 393 -27.96 -15.33 -0.28
C GLN A 393 -26.56 -15.10 0.32
N GLN A 394 -25.61 -15.98 0.01
CA GLN A 394 -24.21 -15.89 0.45
C GLN A 394 -23.32 -15.75 -0.78
N ALA A 395 -22.51 -14.69 -0.82
CA ALA A 395 -21.52 -14.43 -1.87
C ALA A 395 -20.13 -14.21 -1.26
N ASN A 396 -19.07 -14.51 -2.00
CA ASN A 396 -17.75 -13.98 -1.69
C ASN A 396 -17.00 -13.51 -2.93
N ASP A 397 -16.62 -12.24 -2.89
CA ASP A 397 -16.20 -11.44 -4.04
C ASP A 397 -14.84 -10.80 -3.78
N ILE A 398 -14.04 -10.68 -4.82
CA ILE A 398 -12.73 -10.04 -4.77
C ILE A 398 -12.92 -8.52 -4.85
N HIS A 399 -12.27 -7.81 -3.96
CA HIS A 399 -12.36 -6.36 -3.82
C HIS A 399 -10.94 -5.77 -3.72
N GLN A 400 -10.58 -4.88 -4.64
CA GLN A 400 -9.41 -3.99 -4.47
C GLN A 400 -9.65 -3.13 -3.23
N ALA A 401 -8.75 -3.15 -2.25
CA ALA A 401 -8.93 -2.41 -1.00
C ALA A 401 -8.19 -1.08 -0.98
N THR A 402 -6.91 -1.08 -1.36
CA THR A 402 -6.01 0.05 -1.20
C THR A 402 -5.51 0.62 -2.52
N ASN A 403 -4.69 1.66 -2.44
CA ASN A 403 -3.69 1.97 -3.46
C ASN A 403 -2.55 0.92 -3.46
N SER A 404 -1.61 1.09 -4.39
CA SER A 404 -0.37 0.31 -4.46
C SER A 404 0.83 1.02 -3.82
N LEU A 405 1.90 0.27 -3.53
CA LEU A 405 3.26 0.74 -3.19
C LEU A 405 4.30 -0.16 -3.88
N ARG A 406 5.53 0.34 -4.09
CA ARG A 406 6.68 -0.44 -4.61
C ARG A 406 7.60 -0.84 -3.45
N VAL A 407 7.97 -2.11 -3.32
CA VAL A 407 8.78 -2.63 -2.21
C VAL A 407 10.00 -3.37 -2.75
N THR A 408 11.18 -3.09 -2.22
CA THR A 408 12.39 -3.92 -2.42
C THR A 408 12.48 -4.98 -1.33
N LEU A 409 12.68 -6.25 -1.73
CA LEU A 409 12.55 -7.45 -0.89
C LEU A 409 13.81 -7.77 -0.07
N CYS A 410 14.44 -6.74 0.48
CA CYS A 410 15.53 -6.80 1.45
C CYS A 410 15.43 -5.57 2.38
N ASP A 411 16.11 -5.62 3.53
CA ASP A 411 16.22 -4.45 4.41
C ASP A 411 17.25 -3.45 3.86
N PHE A 412 17.19 -2.18 4.28
CA PHE A 412 18.15 -1.14 3.87
C PHE A 412 19.53 -1.32 4.56
N PRO A 413 20.66 -1.00 3.90
CA PRO A 413 20.81 -0.63 2.49
C PRO A 413 20.90 -1.86 1.59
N CYS A 414 20.05 -1.92 0.56
CA CYS A 414 20.05 -2.98 -0.44
C CYS A 414 19.67 -2.41 -1.81
N ILE A 415 20.47 -2.70 -2.85
CA ILE A 415 20.29 -2.14 -4.20
C ILE A 415 18.95 -2.62 -4.81
N PRO A 416 18.04 -1.70 -5.19
CA PRO A 416 16.80 -2.04 -5.90
C PRO A 416 17.06 -2.45 -7.35
N THR A 417 16.48 -3.57 -7.76
CA THR A 417 16.56 -4.16 -9.10
C THR A 417 15.18 -4.69 -9.51
N ILE A 418 14.94 -4.89 -10.80
CA ILE A 418 13.66 -5.46 -11.28
C ILE A 418 13.37 -6.89 -10.77
N HIS A 419 14.37 -7.59 -10.20
CA HIS A 419 14.22 -8.96 -9.69
C HIS A 419 13.88 -8.99 -8.19
N ASN A 420 14.48 -8.11 -7.38
CA ASN A 420 14.19 -7.99 -5.95
C ASN A 420 13.18 -6.88 -5.62
N THR A 421 12.59 -6.18 -6.59
CA THR A 421 11.59 -5.13 -6.37
C THR A 421 10.22 -5.53 -6.95
N VAL A 422 9.16 -5.33 -6.17
CA VAL A 422 7.78 -5.74 -6.47
C VAL A 422 6.81 -4.56 -6.28
N ILE A 423 5.59 -4.68 -6.79
CA ILE A 423 4.46 -3.82 -6.41
C ILE A 423 3.52 -4.61 -5.51
N ILE A 424 3.01 -3.97 -4.48
CA ILE A 424 2.04 -4.54 -3.53
C ILE A 424 0.72 -3.77 -3.57
N GLU A 425 -0.39 -4.49 -3.44
CA GLU A 425 -1.70 -3.92 -3.04
C GLU A 425 -2.27 -4.75 -1.88
N LEU A 426 -3.21 -4.18 -1.12
CA LEU A 426 -4.09 -4.99 -0.28
C LEU A 426 -5.39 -5.26 -1.03
N MET A 427 -5.75 -6.54 -1.07
CA MET A 427 -6.99 -7.05 -1.63
C MET A 427 -7.85 -7.64 -0.51
N HIS A 428 -9.16 -7.41 -0.57
CA HIS A 428 -10.12 -8.11 0.26
C HIS A 428 -10.77 -9.27 -0.48
N MET A 429 -10.99 -10.36 0.25
CA MET A 429 -12.11 -11.25 -0.02
C MET A 429 -13.28 -10.78 0.82
N LYS A 430 -14.21 -10.05 0.21
CA LYS A 430 -15.46 -9.64 0.83
C LYS A 430 -16.38 -10.84 0.93
N TYR A 431 -16.91 -11.12 2.11
CA TYR A 431 -18.01 -12.06 2.30
C TYR A 431 -19.29 -11.28 2.59
N GLN A 432 -20.38 -11.67 1.94
CA GLN A 432 -21.70 -11.08 2.13
C GLN A 432 -22.70 -12.17 2.53
N ASN A 433 -23.27 -12.01 3.71
CA ASN A 433 -24.46 -12.74 4.18
C ASN A 433 -25.68 -11.81 4.11
N ARG A 434 -26.88 -12.31 4.44
CA ARG A 434 -28.13 -11.54 4.34
C ARG A 434 -28.17 -10.24 5.17
N LEU A 435 -27.42 -10.17 6.27
CA LEU A 435 -27.41 -9.04 7.22
C LEU A 435 -26.00 -8.54 7.57
N GLU A 436 -24.94 -9.19 7.07
CA GLU A 436 -23.57 -9.03 7.57
C GLU A 436 -22.59 -8.93 6.39
N LEU A 437 -21.61 -8.04 6.53
CA LEU A 437 -20.47 -7.88 5.61
C LEU A 437 -19.17 -8.01 6.42
N PHE A 438 -18.30 -8.93 6.01
CA PHE A 438 -16.99 -9.11 6.65
C PHE A 438 -15.90 -9.31 5.59
N TYR A 439 -14.72 -8.75 5.82
CA TYR A 439 -13.62 -8.74 4.85
C TYR A 439 -12.41 -9.50 5.38
N ARG A 440 -12.00 -10.54 4.65
CA ARG A 440 -10.66 -11.14 4.79
C ARG A 440 -9.66 -10.35 3.97
N ARG A 441 -8.46 -10.13 4.49
CA ARG A 441 -7.45 -9.23 3.91
C ARG A 441 -6.22 -10.01 3.48
N TYR A 442 -5.63 -9.64 2.35
CA TYR A 442 -4.43 -10.28 1.80
C TYR A 442 -3.56 -9.19 1.17
N ALA A 443 -2.25 -9.21 1.37
CA ALA A 443 -1.36 -8.51 0.46
C ALA A 443 -1.20 -9.34 -0.80
N ILE A 444 -1.38 -8.71 -1.95
CA ILE A 444 -1.10 -9.25 -3.28
C ILE A 444 0.24 -8.68 -3.73
N VAL A 445 1.10 -9.54 -4.26
CA VAL A 445 2.45 -9.19 -4.71
C VAL A 445 2.52 -9.38 -6.21
N MET A 446 2.94 -8.34 -6.91
CA MET A 446 3.00 -8.24 -8.36
C MET A 446 4.42 -7.91 -8.83
N ASN A 447 4.75 -8.29 -10.08
CA ASN A 447 5.94 -7.77 -10.75
C ASN A 447 5.96 -6.23 -10.69
N ALA A 448 7.14 -5.64 -10.48
CA ALA A 448 7.30 -4.19 -10.58
C ALA A 448 7.20 -3.68 -12.03
N THR A 449 7.34 -4.58 -13.02
CA THR A 449 7.23 -4.27 -14.44
C THR A 449 5.81 -4.53 -14.96
N ALA A 450 5.40 -3.81 -16.02
CA ALA A 450 4.23 -4.20 -16.80
C ALA A 450 4.41 -5.65 -17.35
N PRO A 451 3.35 -6.48 -17.44
CA PRO A 451 1.94 -6.21 -17.19
C PRO A 451 1.49 -6.46 -15.73
N PHE A 452 2.41 -6.31 -14.77
CA PHE A 452 2.16 -6.37 -13.32
C PHE A 452 1.59 -7.71 -12.83
N ASP A 453 2.07 -8.83 -13.39
CA ASP A 453 1.57 -10.17 -13.05
C ASP A 453 1.60 -10.45 -11.54
N ILE A 454 0.53 -11.05 -11.03
CA ILE A 454 0.44 -11.46 -9.63
C ILE A 454 1.34 -12.69 -9.43
N ILE A 455 2.45 -12.49 -8.73
CA ILE A 455 3.47 -13.52 -8.45
C ILE A 455 3.31 -14.16 -7.07
N GLY A 456 2.61 -13.51 -6.14
CA GLY A 456 2.32 -14.08 -4.83
C GLY A 456 1.19 -13.41 -4.06
N ARG A 457 0.81 -14.01 -2.93
CA ARG A 457 -0.03 -13.38 -1.89
C ARG A 457 0.28 -13.91 -0.49
N THR A 458 -0.03 -13.13 0.54
CA THR A 458 0.13 -13.54 1.95
C THR A 458 -0.94 -14.53 2.42
N GLY A 459 -0.82 -15.00 3.67
CA GLY A 459 -1.95 -15.47 4.47
C GLY A 459 -2.97 -14.35 4.74
N ASN A 460 -4.03 -14.64 5.52
CA ASN A 460 -5.03 -13.63 5.86
C ASN A 460 -4.48 -12.61 6.87
N LEU A 461 -4.41 -11.33 6.53
CA LEU A 461 -3.96 -10.29 7.46
C LEU A 461 -5.01 -10.04 8.55
N MET A 462 -4.64 -10.27 9.81
CA MET A 462 -5.40 -9.90 11.01
C MET A 462 -4.67 -8.80 11.76
N TYR A 463 -5.41 -7.91 12.41
CA TYR A 463 -4.85 -6.73 13.05
C TYR A 463 -5.02 -6.79 14.57
N ALA A 464 -3.96 -6.48 15.31
CA ALA A 464 -3.99 -6.52 16.76
C ALA A 464 -4.99 -5.50 17.33
N GLY A 465 -5.90 -5.96 18.18
CA GLY A 465 -6.92 -5.11 18.82
C GLY A 465 -8.18 -4.85 17.99
N THR A 466 -8.40 -5.56 16.88
CA THR A 466 -9.67 -5.52 16.13
C THR A 466 -10.54 -6.75 16.37
N ASP A 467 -11.85 -6.56 16.39
CA ASP A 467 -12.81 -7.65 16.25
C ASP A 467 -12.96 -8.01 14.76
N GLU A 468 -12.95 -9.30 14.43
CA GLU A 468 -13.11 -9.82 13.06
C GLU A 468 -14.59 -10.06 12.70
N ASN A 469 -15.51 -9.90 13.67
CA ASN A 469 -16.97 -10.00 13.46
C ASN A 469 -17.62 -8.69 13.02
N VAL A 470 -16.92 -7.55 13.11
CA VAL A 470 -17.41 -6.24 12.63
C VAL A 470 -17.02 -5.99 11.16
N MET A 471 -17.65 -5.01 10.51
CA MET A 471 -17.33 -4.63 9.14
C MET A 471 -16.04 -3.80 9.10
N LEU A 472 -14.91 -4.50 9.23
CA LEU A 472 -13.56 -3.97 9.21
C LEU A 472 -12.95 -4.06 7.81
N TYR A 473 -12.50 -2.94 7.24
CA TYR A 473 -11.91 -2.90 5.90
C TYR A 473 -10.74 -1.91 5.82
N THR A 474 -9.74 -2.27 5.03
CA THR A 474 -8.58 -1.43 4.68
C THR A 474 -8.90 -0.50 3.51
N VAL A 475 -8.29 0.69 3.48
CA VAL A 475 -8.67 1.79 2.56
C VAL A 475 -7.47 2.32 1.76
N SER A 476 -6.33 2.49 2.42
CA SER A 476 -5.05 2.86 1.79
C SER A 476 -3.86 2.37 2.59
N ILE A 477 -2.70 2.35 1.94
CA ILE A 477 -1.38 2.10 2.52
C ILE A 477 -0.44 3.23 2.09
N THR A 478 0.41 3.72 2.99
CA THR A 478 1.44 4.71 2.63
C THR A 478 2.71 4.50 3.44
N TRP A 479 3.84 4.93 2.90
CA TRP A 479 5.13 4.90 3.60
C TRP A 479 5.21 6.04 4.63
N ASP A 480 5.87 5.80 5.77
CA ASP A 480 6.11 6.82 6.81
C ASP A 480 7.61 7.10 7.00
N HIS A 481 8.31 7.34 5.89
CA HIS A 481 9.74 7.65 5.90
C HIS A 481 10.05 8.91 6.73
N GLU A 482 9.16 9.89 6.74
CA GLU A 482 9.40 11.16 7.44
C GLU A 482 9.46 11.01 8.97
N HIS A 483 8.79 10.02 9.57
CA HIS A 483 8.71 9.84 11.03
C HIS A 483 9.33 8.53 11.56
N TYR A 484 9.42 7.46 10.77
CA TYR A 484 9.93 6.16 11.23
C TYR A 484 11.03 5.50 10.35
N GLN A 485 11.56 6.19 9.32
CA GLN A 485 12.75 5.75 8.58
C GLN A 485 13.92 5.55 9.57
N GLN A 486 14.49 4.35 9.59
CA GLN A 486 15.59 3.96 10.49
C GLN A 486 16.99 4.21 9.88
N HIS A 487 17.04 4.73 8.66
CA HIS A 487 18.24 4.95 7.86
C HIS A 487 18.22 6.33 7.17
N GLU A 488 19.22 6.61 6.32
CA GLU A 488 19.31 7.84 5.53
C GLU A 488 18.49 7.79 4.23
N ASP A 489 18.28 8.95 3.59
CA ASP A 489 17.67 9.03 2.25
C ASP A 489 18.61 8.41 1.21
N TRP A 490 18.07 7.72 0.20
CA TRP A 490 18.88 7.01 -0.80
C TRP A 490 19.84 7.94 -1.56
N ASN A 491 21.13 7.76 -1.30
CA ASN A 491 22.21 8.36 -2.07
C ASN A 491 22.80 7.34 -3.06
N GLU A 492 22.64 7.60 -4.35
CA GLU A 492 23.12 6.74 -5.45
C GLU A 492 24.65 6.52 -5.41
N THR A 493 25.43 7.53 -4.99
CA THR A 493 26.89 7.39 -4.93
C THR A 493 27.37 6.51 -3.78
N VAL A 494 26.58 6.40 -2.71
CA VAL A 494 26.92 5.60 -1.51
C VAL A 494 26.33 4.20 -1.58
N HIS A 495 25.04 4.08 -1.93
CA HIS A 495 24.31 2.80 -1.88
C HIS A 495 24.11 2.15 -3.26
N GLY A 496 24.10 2.92 -4.36
CA GLY A 496 23.97 2.40 -5.72
C GLY A 496 25.20 1.61 -6.22
N GLY A 497 26.26 1.57 -5.41
CA GLY A 497 27.50 0.85 -5.73
C GLY A 497 28.44 1.58 -6.68
N HIS A 498 28.14 2.84 -7.05
CA HIS A 498 28.92 3.60 -8.03
C HIS A 498 30.41 3.72 -7.68
N TRP A 499 30.76 4.06 -6.43
CA TRP A 499 32.16 4.09 -5.97
C TRP A 499 32.90 2.76 -6.17
N PHE A 500 32.18 1.64 -6.08
CA PHE A 500 32.73 0.30 -6.25
C PHE A 500 32.81 -0.11 -7.73
N PHE A 501 31.88 0.35 -8.58
CA PHE A 501 32.05 0.23 -10.04
C PHE A 501 33.27 1.04 -10.52
N GLU A 502 33.49 2.24 -9.99
CA GLU A 502 34.71 3.03 -10.28
C GLU A 502 35.99 2.31 -9.83
N GLU A 503 36.04 1.72 -8.62
CA GLU A 503 37.20 0.93 -8.16
C GLU A 503 37.41 -0.35 -9.01
N VAL A 504 36.34 -1.04 -9.40
CA VAL A 504 36.42 -2.22 -10.28
C VAL A 504 36.90 -1.85 -11.68
N GLU A 505 36.32 -0.84 -12.33
CA GLU A 505 36.77 -0.39 -13.63
C GLU A 505 38.20 0.15 -13.59
N GLU A 506 38.60 0.92 -12.57
CA GLU A 506 39.97 1.41 -12.47
C GLU A 506 40.96 0.24 -12.28
N ARG A 507 40.56 -0.81 -11.56
CA ARG A 507 41.34 -2.04 -11.41
C ARG A 507 41.42 -2.84 -12.71
N GLU A 508 40.33 -2.94 -13.47
CA GLU A 508 40.34 -3.58 -14.79
C GLU A 508 41.17 -2.78 -15.80
N ARG A 509 41.07 -1.45 -15.82
CA ARG A 509 41.95 -0.56 -16.60
C ARG A 509 43.42 -0.75 -16.24
N LYS A 510 43.77 -0.85 -14.95
CA LYS A 510 45.14 -1.14 -14.49
C LYS A 510 45.63 -2.52 -14.93
N MET A 511 44.79 -3.57 -14.85
CA MET A 511 45.16 -4.90 -15.34
C MET A 511 45.32 -4.95 -16.85
N ALA A 512 44.44 -4.29 -17.62
CA ALA A 512 44.56 -4.15 -19.06
C ALA A 512 45.84 -3.39 -19.48
N HIS A 513 46.20 -2.34 -18.74
CA HIS A 513 47.44 -1.60 -18.96
C HIS A 513 48.67 -2.50 -18.77
N VAL A 514 48.78 -3.21 -17.64
CA VAL A 514 49.88 -4.16 -17.37
C VAL A 514 49.95 -5.27 -18.44
N MET A 515 48.81 -5.78 -18.90
CA MET A 515 48.79 -6.77 -20.00
C MET A 515 49.27 -6.17 -21.33
N SER A 516 48.97 -4.91 -21.60
CA SER A 516 49.45 -4.19 -22.81
C SER A 516 50.93 -3.80 -22.74
N GLU A 517 51.50 -3.57 -21.56
CA GLU A 517 52.94 -3.32 -21.41
C GLU A 517 53.74 -4.60 -21.64
N ASN A 518 53.30 -5.73 -21.06
CA ASN A 518 53.95 -7.03 -21.27
C ASN A 518 53.93 -7.49 -22.74
N THR A 519 52.85 -7.26 -23.50
CA THR A 519 52.78 -7.69 -24.92
C THR A 519 53.59 -6.84 -25.88
N ASN A 520 54.02 -5.63 -25.50
CA ASN A 520 54.96 -4.84 -26.31
C ASN A 520 56.44 -5.13 -25.96
N GLY A 521 56.72 -6.07 -25.05
CA GLY A 521 58.07 -6.39 -24.57
C GLY A 521 58.73 -7.63 -25.18
N GLU A 522 58.02 -8.43 -25.98
CA GLU A 522 58.50 -9.75 -26.46
C GLU A 522 58.82 -9.80 -27.98
N ASP A 523 58.49 -8.75 -28.75
CA ASP A 523 58.58 -8.75 -30.23
C ASP A 523 59.94 -8.29 -30.82
N GLU A 524 60.96 -7.99 -30.00
CA GLU A 524 62.28 -7.49 -30.49
C GLU A 524 63.45 -8.51 -30.45
N ASP A 525 63.33 -9.73 -29.87
CA ASP A 525 64.50 -10.64 -29.68
C ASP A 525 64.30 -12.14 -30.04
N GLU A 526 63.25 -12.53 -30.78
CA GLU A 526 63.14 -13.88 -31.41
C GLU A 526 63.21 -13.83 -32.95
N THR A 527 64.32 -13.34 -33.51
CA THR A 527 64.60 -13.43 -34.97
C THR A 527 65.73 -14.41 -35.34
N GLU A 528 66.00 -15.43 -34.51
CA GLU A 528 66.79 -16.60 -34.94
C GLU A 528 66.34 -17.95 -34.31
N THR A 529 66.64 -19.05 -35.00
CA THR A 529 66.48 -20.48 -34.58
C THR A 529 65.11 -21.19 -34.69
N GLY A 530 64.04 -20.57 -35.19
CA GLY A 530 62.73 -21.23 -35.34
C GLY A 530 62.62 -22.37 -36.38
N GLU A 531 63.50 -22.43 -37.38
CA GLU A 531 63.23 -23.13 -38.67
C GLU A 531 63.43 -24.68 -38.70
N LYS A 532 63.56 -25.37 -37.56
CA LYS A 532 64.03 -26.78 -37.53
C LYS A 532 63.08 -27.85 -36.99
N ARG A 533 61.88 -27.51 -36.49
CA ARG A 533 61.05 -28.48 -35.74
C ARG A 533 59.73 -28.94 -36.37
N GLN A 534 59.37 -28.49 -37.57
CA GLN A 534 58.06 -28.76 -38.18
C GLN A 534 58.10 -29.62 -39.46
N ARG A 535 58.89 -30.71 -39.47
CA ARG A 535 58.97 -31.64 -40.62
C ARG A 535 58.85 -33.13 -40.28
N THR A 536 58.44 -33.48 -39.06
CA THR A 536 58.34 -34.88 -38.63
C THR A 536 57.15 -35.12 -37.69
N LEU A 537 55.94 -35.30 -38.26
CA LEU A 537 54.83 -36.11 -37.71
C LEU A 537 53.62 -36.07 -38.67
N LEU A 538 53.72 -36.77 -39.81
CA LEU A 538 52.63 -36.81 -40.79
C LEU A 538 52.62 -38.13 -41.58
N HIS A 539 52.36 -39.28 -40.93
CA HIS A 539 52.03 -40.55 -41.61
C HIS A 539 51.41 -41.62 -40.70
N LYS A 540 50.52 -42.46 -41.30
CA LYS A 540 49.81 -43.65 -40.78
C LYS A 540 48.72 -43.45 -39.71
N ARG A 541 47.66 -44.27 -39.65
CA ARG A 541 46.87 -44.99 -40.70
C ARG A 541 45.51 -45.39 -40.09
N ALA A 542 44.55 -45.81 -40.92
CA ALA A 542 43.17 -46.12 -40.54
C ALA A 542 42.92 -47.53 -39.94
N THR A 543 41.71 -47.66 -39.39
CA THR A 543 40.79 -48.81 -39.14
C THR A 543 41.10 -50.18 -39.80
N PRO A 544 40.69 -51.34 -39.20
CA PRO A 544 39.28 -51.76 -39.02
C PRO A 544 38.94 -52.43 -37.65
N ALA A 545 37.76 -53.07 -37.58
CA ALA A 545 37.13 -53.65 -36.38
C ALA A 545 37.33 -55.18 -36.25
N ASP A 546 36.89 -55.80 -35.14
CA ASP A 546 35.75 -56.75 -35.13
C ASP A 546 35.47 -57.41 -33.74
N ASP A 547 34.17 -57.60 -33.48
CA ASP A 547 33.44 -58.69 -32.76
C ASP A 547 33.54 -59.12 -31.26
N MET A 548 32.38 -59.67 -30.84
CA MET A 548 32.05 -60.67 -29.79
C MET A 548 32.11 -60.40 -28.26
N ASP A 549 30.92 -60.43 -27.62
CA ASP A 549 30.40 -61.45 -26.67
C ASP A 549 31.28 -62.10 -25.56
N THR A 550 30.80 -62.51 -24.37
CA THR A 550 29.42 -62.81 -23.90
C THR A 550 29.25 -62.84 -22.34
N SER A 551 28.13 -62.30 -21.85
CA SER A 551 27.11 -62.96 -20.96
C SER A 551 27.36 -63.31 -19.45
N VAL A 552 26.34 -63.97 -18.85
CA VAL A 552 26.10 -64.37 -17.43
C VAL A 552 25.79 -63.20 -16.46
N ALA A 553 24.59 -62.97 -15.86
CA ALA A 553 23.25 -63.58 -15.78
C ALA A 553 22.82 -64.26 -14.45
N SER A 554 21.88 -63.62 -13.72
CA SER A 554 20.82 -64.18 -12.84
C SER A 554 19.86 -63.02 -12.47
N GLN A 555 18.52 -63.06 -12.53
CA GLN A 555 17.48 -64.03 -12.12
C GLN A 555 17.24 -64.07 -10.59
N SER A 556 16.01 -64.10 -10.04
CA SER A 556 14.68 -64.40 -10.63
C SER A 556 13.43 -63.91 -9.83
N VAL A 557 12.29 -63.73 -10.53
CA VAL A 557 10.87 -64.10 -10.19
C VAL A 557 10.19 -63.49 -8.93
N ALA A 558 9.14 -62.65 -9.02
CA ALA A 558 7.68 -62.89 -9.29
C ALA A 558 6.89 -63.50 -8.10
N ASN A 559 5.54 -63.50 -7.94
CA ASN A 559 4.29 -63.28 -8.73
C ASN A 559 3.14 -62.87 -7.73
N ALA A 560 1.86 -62.58 -8.04
CA ALA A 560 1.12 -61.94 -9.16
C ALA A 560 -0.42 -61.94 -8.86
N LEU A 561 -1.26 -61.28 -9.70
CA LEU A 561 -2.76 -61.37 -9.81
C LEU A 561 -3.60 -60.76 -8.64
N SER A 562 -4.91 -60.41 -8.77
CA SER A 562 -5.89 -60.62 -9.87
C SER A 562 -7.01 -59.55 -9.99
N ILE A 563 -7.38 -59.21 -11.24
CA ILE A 563 -8.75 -59.19 -11.84
C ILE A 563 -9.94 -58.54 -11.10
N SER A 564 -10.59 -57.57 -11.76
CA SER A 564 -12.06 -57.56 -12.06
C SER A 564 -12.43 -56.46 -13.08
N ALA A 565 -13.42 -56.74 -13.96
CA ALA A 565 -13.93 -55.81 -14.98
C ALA A 565 -15.44 -56.04 -15.24
N VAL A 566 -16.19 -55.01 -15.66
CA VAL A 566 -17.64 -55.08 -15.95
C VAL A 566 -18.02 -54.20 -17.16
N THR A 567 -18.95 -54.70 -17.98
CA THR A 567 -19.61 -54.05 -19.13
C THR A 567 -21.11 -54.44 -19.15
N VAL A 568 -22.02 -53.84 -19.94
CA VAL A 568 -21.88 -52.86 -21.03
C VAL A 568 -22.49 -51.49 -20.64
N SER A 569 -23.35 -50.70 -21.31
CA SER A 569 -24.17 -50.81 -22.53
C SER A 569 -24.37 -49.43 -23.18
N THR A 570 -24.50 -49.40 -24.51
CA THR A 570 -24.91 -48.22 -25.30
C THR A 570 -26.42 -48.17 -25.50
N LEU A 571 -27.02 -46.98 -25.60
CA LEU A 571 -28.31 -46.77 -26.28
C LEU A 571 -28.42 -45.33 -26.79
N SER A 572 -29.11 -45.15 -27.92
CA SER A 572 -29.28 -43.88 -28.63
C SER A 572 -30.72 -43.77 -29.14
N THR A 573 -31.37 -42.62 -28.93
CA THR A 573 -32.63 -42.27 -29.59
C THR A 573 -32.83 -40.76 -29.74
N ALA A 574 -33.17 -40.38 -30.98
CA ALA A 574 -34.15 -39.37 -31.38
C ALA A 574 -34.32 -38.06 -30.57
N SER A 575 -33.91 -36.96 -31.21
CA SER A 575 -34.68 -35.72 -31.41
C SER A 575 -36.08 -35.57 -30.79
N LEU A 576 -36.35 -34.38 -30.22
CA LEU A 576 -37.68 -33.78 -30.30
C LEU A 576 -37.61 -32.24 -30.32
N SER A 577 -38.05 -31.66 -31.43
CA SER A 577 -38.24 -30.22 -31.60
C SER A 577 -39.65 -29.81 -31.16
N THR A 578 -39.77 -28.80 -30.30
CA THR A 578 -41.06 -28.19 -29.96
C THR A 578 -41.04 -26.68 -30.19
N SER A 579 -41.55 -26.28 -31.36
CA SER A 579 -42.10 -24.94 -31.54
C SER A 579 -43.36 -24.77 -30.70
N LEU A 580 -43.55 -23.61 -30.07
CA LEU A 580 -44.84 -23.15 -29.60
C LEU A 580 -44.99 -21.67 -29.96
N ALA A 581 -46.14 -21.32 -30.54
CA ALA A 581 -46.37 -20.04 -31.19
C ALA A 581 -47.30 -19.14 -30.39
N THR A 582 -47.44 -17.90 -30.87
CA THR A 582 -48.56 -16.98 -30.64
C THR A 582 -48.98 -16.69 -29.19
N SER A 583 -48.74 -15.45 -28.78
CA SER A 583 -49.86 -14.60 -28.36
C SER A 583 -49.66 -13.17 -28.87
N SER A 584 -50.63 -12.69 -29.65
CA SER A 584 -50.66 -11.32 -30.18
C SER A 584 -51.36 -10.41 -29.18
N ALA A 585 -50.72 -9.28 -28.81
CA ALA A 585 -51.31 -8.28 -27.92
C ALA A 585 -51.24 -6.88 -28.55
N THR A 586 -52.32 -6.55 -29.24
CA THR A 586 -52.74 -5.24 -29.76
C THR A 586 -52.08 -4.02 -29.10
N VAL A 587 -51.19 -3.32 -29.82
CA VAL A 587 -50.79 -1.95 -29.48
C VAL A 587 -51.78 -0.98 -30.13
N ILE A 588 -52.38 -0.11 -29.32
CA ILE A 588 -53.40 0.85 -29.76
C ILE A 588 -52.73 2.00 -30.51
N THR A 589 -53.27 2.35 -31.68
CA THR A 589 -52.95 3.58 -32.40
C THR A 589 -53.59 4.79 -31.73
N SER A 590 -52.78 5.76 -31.31
CA SER A 590 -53.24 7.09 -30.91
C SER A 590 -52.39 8.18 -31.60
N SER A 591 -52.86 8.63 -32.76
CA SER A 591 -52.31 9.79 -33.46
C SER A 591 -52.75 11.09 -32.80
N ALA A 592 -51.81 11.96 -32.43
CA ALA A 592 -52.07 13.35 -32.05
C ALA A 592 -50.99 14.26 -32.65
N SER A 593 -51.41 15.30 -33.37
CA SER A 593 -50.54 16.15 -34.18
C SER A 593 -50.49 17.60 -33.67
N SER A 594 -49.28 18.15 -33.56
CA SER A 594 -48.98 19.60 -33.54
C SER A 594 -47.51 19.73 -33.99
N GLN A 595 -47.21 20.36 -35.13
CA GLN A 595 -46.99 21.80 -35.28
C GLN A 595 -45.92 22.39 -34.34
N SER A 596 -44.92 23.18 -34.75
CA SER A 596 -44.15 23.40 -36.01
C SER A 596 -43.49 24.79 -35.93
N SER A 597 -42.17 24.84 -35.75
CA SER A 597 -41.28 26.00 -36.02
C SER A 597 -39.85 25.43 -36.04
N GLN A 598 -39.07 25.43 -37.13
CA GLN A 598 -38.64 26.44 -38.13
C GLN A 598 -37.63 27.47 -37.62
N SER A 599 -36.66 27.77 -38.49
CA SER A 599 -35.43 28.57 -38.31
C SER A 599 -34.36 27.95 -37.38
N SER A 600 -33.06 27.99 -37.70
CA SER A 600 -32.38 28.37 -38.95
C SER A 600 -30.99 27.73 -39.08
N ALA A 601 -30.52 27.51 -40.32
CA ALA A 601 -29.09 27.35 -40.63
C ALA A 601 -28.41 28.75 -40.65
N THR A 602 -27.10 28.98 -40.82
CA THR A 602 -25.94 28.29 -41.47
C THR A 602 -24.67 29.06 -41.00
N PRO A 603 -23.43 28.86 -41.52
CA PRO A 603 -22.74 27.69 -42.05
C PRO A 603 -21.43 27.38 -41.28
N ALA A 604 -20.62 26.44 -41.76
CA ALA A 604 -19.20 26.29 -41.38
C ALA A 604 -18.27 27.04 -42.37
N PRO A 605 -17.01 27.32 -42.01
CA PRO A 605 -15.92 27.58 -42.96
C PRO A 605 -15.04 26.34 -43.17
N GLU A 606 -14.58 26.12 -44.41
CA GLU A 606 -13.63 25.06 -44.78
C GLU A 606 -12.18 25.57 -44.88
N SER A 607 -11.21 24.64 -44.79
CA SER A 607 -9.81 24.79 -45.20
C SER A 607 -8.95 25.76 -44.36
N THR A 608 -7.64 25.56 -44.19
CA THR A 608 -6.65 25.06 -45.16
C THR A 608 -5.61 24.13 -44.51
N ALA A 609 -5.01 23.26 -45.34
CA ALA A 609 -3.84 22.47 -44.97
C ALA A 609 -2.53 23.22 -45.29
N ALA A 610 -1.49 23.00 -44.50
CA ALA A 610 -0.14 23.45 -44.79
C ALA A 610 0.87 22.42 -44.25
N ASP A 611 1.46 21.63 -45.15
CA ASP A 611 2.55 20.71 -44.79
C ASP A 611 3.82 21.48 -44.40
N SER A 612 4.55 20.97 -43.41
CA SER A 612 5.93 21.35 -43.14
C SER A 612 6.63 20.22 -42.37
N PRO A 613 7.66 19.56 -42.95
CA PRO A 613 8.36 18.47 -42.29
C PRO A 613 9.26 19.01 -41.16
N LEU A 614 8.98 18.60 -39.92
CA LEU A 614 9.85 18.85 -38.78
C LEU A 614 11.20 18.14 -38.99
N GLN A 615 12.25 18.91 -39.23
CA GLN A 615 13.62 18.39 -39.18
C GLN A 615 13.99 18.04 -37.72
N PRO A 616 14.70 16.93 -37.47
CA PRO A 616 15.17 16.60 -36.14
C PRO A 616 16.24 17.60 -35.70
N LEU A 617 15.97 18.36 -34.64
CA LEU A 617 16.97 19.15 -33.93
C LEU A 617 18.04 18.21 -33.38
N MET A 618 19.21 18.17 -34.03
CA MET A 618 20.34 17.41 -33.51
C MET A 618 20.81 18.04 -32.20
N ALA A 619 20.59 17.32 -31.09
CA ALA A 619 21.00 17.77 -29.77
C ALA A 619 22.52 17.98 -29.72
N LYS A 620 22.93 19.14 -29.20
CA LYS A 620 24.34 19.38 -28.84
C LYS A 620 24.79 18.28 -27.88
N ARG A 621 25.97 17.69 -28.11
CA ARG A 621 26.61 16.80 -27.12
C ARG A 621 26.70 17.54 -25.78
N PRO A 622 26.21 16.96 -24.66
CA PRO A 622 26.57 17.42 -23.34
C PRO A 622 28.09 17.33 -23.17
N THR A 623 28.70 18.36 -22.57
CA THR A 623 30.09 18.32 -22.10
C THR A 623 30.18 17.48 -20.83
N GLU A 624 31.36 16.91 -20.57
CA GLU A 624 31.58 15.92 -19.51
C GLU A 624 31.33 16.48 -18.10
N GLY A 625 30.18 16.10 -17.56
CA GLY A 625 29.95 15.89 -16.14
C GLY A 625 29.00 14.71 -16.04
N GLN A 626 29.47 13.56 -15.56
CA GLN A 626 28.64 12.35 -15.45
C GLN A 626 27.62 12.52 -14.32
N SER A 627 26.49 13.13 -14.67
CA SER A 627 25.27 13.05 -13.87
C SER A 627 24.79 11.60 -13.90
N PHE A 628 25.24 10.79 -12.96
CA PHE A 628 24.78 9.41 -12.79
C PHE A 628 23.25 9.38 -12.81
N THR A 629 22.69 8.55 -13.68
CA THR A 629 21.25 8.41 -13.83
C THR A 629 20.72 7.68 -12.60
N GLN A 630 20.12 8.42 -11.66
CA GLN A 630 19.44 7.91 -10.48
C GLN A 630 18.60 6.66 -10.83
N ASN A 631 18.71 5.61 -10.02
CA ASN A 631 18.01 4.36 -10.22
C ASN A 631 16.50 4.62 -10.30
N PRO A 632 15.82 4.36 -11.45
CA PRO A 632 14.44 4.79 -11.66
C PRO A 632 13.44 4.04 -10.76
N LEU A 633 13.81 2.88 -10.20
CA LEU A 633 13.00 2.22 -9.18
C LEU A 633 12.87 3.08 -7.91
N VAL A 634 13.86 3.92 -7.60
CA VAL A 634 14.04 4.54 -6.29
C VAL A 634 13.54 5.97 -6.25
N ASN A 635 12.55 6.19 -5.39
CA ASN A 635 11.96 7.49 -5.11
C ASN A 635 11.40 7.51 -3.68
N LYS A 636 11.44 8.67 -3.02
CA LYS A 636 11.11 8.80 -1.59
C LYS A 636 9.65 8.48 -1.21
N TYR A 637 8.73 8.44 -2.17
CA TYR A 637 7.29 8.56 -1.91
C TYR A 637 6.47 7.30 -2.20
N TYR A 638 6.87 6.52 -3.21
CA TYR A 638 6.18 5.31 -3.67
C TYR A 638 7.02 4.04 -3.42
N HIS A 639 8.34 4.17 -3.26
CA HIS A 639 9.28 3.06 -3.08
C HIS A 639 9.87 3.02 -1.66
N GLY A 640 10.04 1.81 -1.10
CA GLY A 640 10.69 1.55 0.19
C GLY A 640 11.20 0.10 0.32
N TRP A 641 11.79 -0.25 1.47
CA TRP A 641 12.42 -1.54 1.77
C TRP A 641 11.58 -2.43 2.70
N LEU A 642 12.10 -3.59 3.14
CA LEU A 642 11.36 -4.49 4.04
C LEU A 642 11.32 -4.02 5.50
N ASP A 643 12.34 -3.30 5.97
CA ASP A 643 12.41 -2.76 7.33
C ASP A 643 11.68 -1.42 7.51
N ASP A 644 11.33 -0.75 6.40
CA ASP A 644 10.54 0.47 6.36
C ASP A 644 9.11 0.29 6.91
N MET A 645 8.56 1.41 7.41
CA MET A 645 7.25 1.45 8.05
C MET A 645 6.15 1.86 7.09
N ILE A 646 5.10 1.04 7.03
CA ILE A 646 3.86 1.29 6.30
C ILE A 646 2.76 1.67 7.29
N MET A 647 2.09 2.79 7.01
CA MET A 647 0.81 3.16 7.60
C MET A 647 -0.32 2.47 6.85
N VAL A 648 -1.15 1.72 7.56
CA VAL A 648 -2.31 1.01 7.01
C VAL A 648 -3.58 1.67 7.56
N ASN A 649 -4.43 2.22 6.68
CA ASN A 649 -5.64 2.97 7.07
C ASN A 649 -6.90 2.10 6.97
N LEU A 650 -7.79 2.17 7.96
CA LEU A 650 -8.92 1.25 8.10
C LEU A 650 -10.22 1.94 8.50
N GLY A 651 -11.33 1.60 7.82
CA GLY A 651 -12.68 1.94 8.25
C GLY A 651 -13.32 0.81 9.03
N ILE A 652 -14.20 1.17 9.97
CA ILE A 652 -14.88 0.27 10.89
C ILE A 652 -16.38 0.61 10.87
N ASN A 653 -17.21 -0.34 10.43
CA ASN A 653 -18.68 -0.25 10.35
C ASN A 653 -19.26 0.91 9.51
N ASP A 654 -18.46 1.60 8.69
CA ASP A 654 -18.79 2.90 8.08
C ASP A 654 -19.11 4.01 9.13
N GLU A 655 -18.62 3.84 10.36
CA GLU A 655 -18.87 4.74 11.49
C GLU A 655 -17.59 5.39 12.05
N ASP A 656 -16.48 4.65 12.08
CA ASP A 656 -15.23 5.01 12.76
C ASP A 656 -13.98 4.62 11.94
N ALA A 657 -12.82 5.12 12.35
CA ALA A 657 -11.55 5.07 11.62
C ALA A 657 -10.36 4.63 12.50
N GLY A 658 -9.33 4.05 11.89
CA GLY A 658 -8.09 3.66 12.57
C GLY A 658 -6.89 3.52 11.65
N VAL A 659 -5.71 3.49 12.27
CA VAL A 659 -4.39 3.36 11.60
C VAL A 659 -3.47 2.39 12.35
N LEU A 660 -2.74 1.57 11.59
CA LEU A 660 -1.65 0.73 12.07
C LEU A 660 -0.34 1.23 11.46
N HIS A 661 0.75 1.17 12.24
CA HIS A 661 2.11 1.32 11.71
C HIS A 661 2.80 -0.04 11.83
N ILE A 662 3.24 -0.62 10.72
CA ILE A 662 3.86 -1.97 10.66
C ILE A 662 5.09 -1.95 9.75
N ARG A 663 6.05 -2.87 9.92
CA ARG A 663 7.12 -3.01 8.91
C ARG A 663 6.55 -3.66 7.65
N ALA A 664 7.08 -3.31 6.49
CA ALA A 664 6.71 -3.98 5.23
C ALA A 664 6.96 -5.50 5.30
N ARG A 665 8.03 -5.92 5.98
CA ARG A 665 8.33 -7.32 6.34
C ARG A 665 7.18 -8.01 7.05
N ASP A 666 6.66 -7.43 8.15
CA ASP A 666 5.59 -8.04 8.97
C ASP A 666 4.34 -8.32 8.13
N MET A 667 4.03 -7.41 7.20
CA MET A 667 2.90 -7.54 6.28
C MET A 667 3.12 -8.62 5.23
N LEU A 668 4.35 -8.75 4.70
CA LEU A 668 4.70 -9.56 3.53
C LEU A 668 5.31 -10.94 3.87
N GLU A 669 5.39 -11.34 5.13
CA GLU A 669 5.76 -12.70 5.52
C GLU A 669 4.76 -13.78 5.06
N CYS A 670 5.22 -15.03 5.00
CA CYS A 670 4.44 -16.21 4.63
C CYS A 670 3.76 -16.09 3.25
N ILE A 671 4.46 -15.53 2.25
CA ILE A 671 3.95 -15.45 0.87
C ILE A 671 3.81 -16.86 0.26
N HIS A 672 2.62 -17.11 -0.28
CA HIS A 672 2.40 -18.16 -1.26
C HIS A 672 2.77 -17.62 -2.65
N VAL A 673 3.71 -18.28 -3.33
CA VAL A 673 4.00 -18.01 -4.74
C VAL A 673 2.87 -18.58 -5.61
N CYS A 674 2.56 -17.92 -6.72
CA CYS A 674 1.39 -18.26 -7.54
C CYS A 674 1.61 -19.38 -8.57
N ASN A 675 2.87 -19.70 -8.86
CA ASN A 675 3.29 -20.65 -9.90
C ASN A 675 3.62 -22.05 -9.33
N GLU A 676 2.96 -22.44 -8.22
CA GLU A 676 3.11 -23.72 -7.51
C GLU A 676 1.75 -24.44 -7.39
#